data_AF-A0A9E1DUD2-F1
#
_entry.id   AF-A0A9E1DUD2-F1
#
_cell.length_a   1.000
_cell.length_b   1.000
_cell.length_c   1.000
_cell.angle_alpha   90.00
_cell.angle_beta   90.00
_cell.angle_gamma   90.00
#
_symmetry.space_group_name_H-M   'P 1'
#
loop_
_entity.id
_entity.type
_entity.pdbx_description
1 polymer ?
#
loop_
_entity_poly.entity_id
_entity_poly.type
_entity_poly.pdbx_seq_one_letter_code
_entity_poly.pdbx_strand_id
1 'polypeptide(L)'
;MGKSQPDIKPLIDYFLNLFTIQTLGPGKEPETVKAEPVSGQPSEGSVYEFTLKSGSTKKQRRMSLEPIGAGVGSKSMCYKVIYDEPLVIKIPPKPIPDFSAYLKSIQREHQIVERLSPEIACVFPRLEAILKKVPFLKFSEERFTPEEIENAYINLLLRKPGLQQYLKIGNKFVFFMNLSRHQFFNQVIESMHIVKDRVREDMIKNMSEVLPDPDAFGWLYGEENYPVYLSLRGLFAEYEASLENLAEKYEINSFIPEYRRREWFFSALAGAQPEIEAGDIPGQFPAELQEQTTRLLAANKQTTAKIYRTVYKRVQRQNFDTNRSRIKGMVINILQLLYQLKGRNLALRDLKPDNMYIDRYLDAADHILADPSLYGLGLIDLETAVCFDPEIELQQPLLAGTPAYATPAHLFPNDILRKLYPEQIDRVFYMQDWYAVIGIIFHVITGRVLFTKTARLMPEIIQAKRHASRNNGDFKKIYKNISGKFWASAIEEFKEKTSQQQQRLETLEVFLPAHIKNLFEKAAAREQQRAHKAIKSWLKKDEVLRRYRKALMGASYAVVAHNLEKWRANGRTSDATLHALSRIARYKFREEYLSNSIRELSGPVPADFLLSFIFDRVFYTMYRRRWSPSQPRLVSPGLQNAQAAHNSS
;
A
#
# COMPACT_ATOMS: atom_id res chain seq x y z
N MET A 1 -17.71 1.17 18.13
CA MET A 1 -17.75 -0.31 18.26
C MET A 1 -16.33 -0.83 18.09
N GLY A 2 -15.69 -1.23 19.20
CA GLY A 2 -14.35 -1.82 19.15
C GLY A 2 -14.38 -3.14 18.39
N LYS A 3 -13.45 -3.36 17.46
CA LYS A 3 -13.25 -4.68 16.85
C LYS A 3 -12.84 -5.64 17.96
N SER A 4 -13.60 -6.71 18.19
CA SER A 4 -13.15 -7.83 19.01
C SER A 4 -11.85 -8.36 18.41
N GLN A 5 -10.77 -8.40 19.18
CA GLN A 5 -9.56 -9.10 18.75
C GLN A 5 -9.92 -10.54 18.39
N PRO A 6 -9.40 -11.08 17.28
CA PRO A 6 -9.70 -12.45 16.90
C PRO A 6 -9.15 -13.42 17.95
N ASP A 7 -9.94 -14.43 18.32
CA ASP A 7 -9.52 -15.47 19.26
C ASP A 7 -8.38 -16.30 18.66
N ILE A 8 -7.18 -16.11 19.18
CA ILE A 8 -5.95 -16.79 18.76
C ILE A 8 -5.75 -18.14 19.46
N LYS A 9 -6.58 -18.46 20.46
CA LYS A 9 -6.45 -19.71 21.23
C LYS A 9 -6.50 -20.96 20.35
N PRO A 10 -7.40 -21.10 19.35
CA PRO A 10 -7.42 -22.27 18.48
C PRO A 10 -6.11 -22.48 17.69
N LEU A 11 -5.41 -21.41 17.32
CA LEU A 11 -4.10 -21.49 16.66
C LEU A 11 -3.04 -22.04 17.63
N ILE A 12 -3.00 -21.51 18.85
CA ILE A 12 -2.09 -21.98 19.90
C ILE A 12 -2.33 -23.46 20.19
N ASP A 13 -3.58 -23.86 20.41
CA ASP A 13 -3.98 -25.24 20.69
C ASP A 13 -3.57 -26.19 19.56
N TYR A 14 -3.74 -25.76 18.31
CA TYR A 14 -3.33 -26.54 17.14
C TYR A 14 -1.82 -26.84 17.12
N PHE A 15 -0.97 -25.83 17.34
CA PHE A 15 0.49 -26.03 17.35
C PHE A 15 0.99 -26.73 18.61
N LEU A 16 0.29 -26.57 19.73
CA LEU A 16 0.57 -27.30 20.97
C LEU A 16 0.28 -28.80 20.80
N ASN A 17 -0.81 -29.15 20.11
CA ASN A 17 -1.11 -30.52 19.71
C ASN A 17 -0.05 -31.07 18.74
N LEU A 18 0.36 -30.28 17.73
CA LEU A 18 1.44 -30.66 16.82
C LEU A 18 2.75 -30.95 17.57
N PHE A 19 3.12 -30.10 18.53
CA PHE A 19 4.30 -30.29 19.38
C PHE A 19 4.19 -31.57 20.23
N THR A 20 3.01 -31.86 20.75
CA THR A 20 2.73 -33.08 21.51
C THR A 20 2.94 -34.32 20.66
N ILE A 21 2.37 -34.35 19.45
CA ILE A 21 2.53 -35.46 18.49
C ILE A 21 4.00 -35.63 18.09
N GLN A 22 4.72 -34.54 17.85
CA GLN A 22 6.14 -34.58 17.51
C GLN A 22 7.02 -35.11 18.65
N THR A 23 6.60 -34.92 19.90
CA THR A 23 7.38 -35.30 21.08
C THR A 23 7.07 -36.70 21.57
N LEU A 24 5.79 -37.09 21.62
CA LEU A 24 5.34 -38.34 22.23
C LEU A 24 4.86 -39.39 21.21
N GLY A 25 4.53 -38.95 19.99
CA GLY A 25 3.84 -39.75 18.99
C GLY A 25 2.32 -39.59 19.03
N PRO A 26 1.60 -40.11 18.00
CA PRO A 26 0.14 -39.98 17.92
C PRO A 26 -0.56 -40.72 19.06
N GLY A 27 -1.62 -40.10 19.61
CA GLY A 27 -2.51 -40.74 20.59
C GLY A 27 -1.96 -40.86 22.02
N LYS A 28 -0.79 -40.28 22.32
CA LYS A 28 -0.25 -40.23 23.68
C LYS A 28 -0.58 -38.91 24.36
N GLU A 29 -1.03 -38.98 25.60
CA GLU A 29 -1.32 -37.79 26.41
C GLU A 29 -0.13 -37.45 27.33
N PRO A 30 0.28 -36.17 27.37
CA PRO A 30 1.27 -35.69 28.31
C PRO A 30 0.68 -35.53 29.72
N GLU A 31 1.52 -35.63 30.76
CA GLU A 31 1.10 -35.35 32.15
C GLU A 31 0.75 -33.87 32.34
N THR A 32 1.56 -33.00 31.72
CA THR A 32 1.27 -31.56 31.69
C THR A 32 1.66 -30.98 30.33
N VAL A 33 0.80 -30.13 29.81
CA VAL A 33 1.04 -29.32 28.61
C VAL A 33 0.57 -27.90 28.88
N LYS A 34 1.43 -26.94 28.59
CA LYS A 34 1.17 -25.51 28.77
C LYS A 34 1.67 -24.70 27.60
N ALA A 35 0.97 -23.62 27.29
CA ALA A 35 1.41 -22.58 26.38
C ALA A 35 1.30 -21.24 27.10
N GLU A 36 2.43 -20.58 27.34
CA GLU A 36 2.50 -19.34 28.10
C GLU A 36 3.16 -18.23 27.26
N PRO A 37 2.63 -16.99 27.26
CA PRO A 37 3.27 -15.88 26.56
C PRO A 37 4.55 -15.45 27.30
N VAL A 38 5.65 -15.29 26.55
CA VAL A 38 6.97 -14.95 27.11
C VAL A 38 6.97 -13.54 27.75
N SER A 39 6.19 -12.61 27.22
CA SER A 39 6.07 -11.22 27.70
C SER A 39 5.07 -11.03 28.85
N GLY A 40 4.48 -12.09 29.40
CA GLY A 40 3.50 -12.03 30.49
C GLY A 40 2.09 -11.51 30.11
N GLN A 41 1.96 -10.75 29.01
CA GLN A 41 0.67 -10.40 28.40
C GLN A 41 0.65 -10.71 26.89
N PRO A 42 -0.46 -11.23 26.34
CA PRO A 42 -0.61 -11.42 24.90
C PRO A 42 -0.70 -10.06 24.19
N SER A 43 0.30 -9.72 23.38
CA SER A 43 0.29 -8.57 22.44
C SER A 43 0.29 -9.05 20.98
N GLU A 44 0.09 -8.13 20.03
CA GLU A 44 0.46 -8.39 18.63
C GLU A 44 1.95 -8.77 18.56
N GLY A 45 2.27 -9.81 17.78
CA GLY A 45 3.64 -10.34 17.69
C GLY A 45 4.12 -11.15 18.90
N SER A 46 3.20 -11.73 19.69
CA SER A 46 3.55 -12.52 20.87
C SER A 46 4.37 -13.77 20.55
N VAL A 47 5.36 -14.04 21.40
CA VAL A 47 6.08 -15.31 21.46
C VAL A 47 5.47 -16.14 22.58
N TYR A 48 5.10 -17.38 22.25
CA TYR A 48 4.58 -18.37 23.18
C TYR A 48 5.65 -19.43 23.44
N GLU A 49 5.81 -19.81 24.71
CA GLU A 49 6.62 -20.96 25.11
C GLU A 49 5.69 -22.13 25.43
N PHE A 50 5.87 -23.21 24.69
CA PHE A 50 5.21 -24.48 24.92
C PHE A 50 6.07 -25.34 25.83
N THR A 51 5.48 -25.84 26.91
CA THR A 51 6.13 -26.79 27.81
C THR A 51 5.32 -28.08 27.85
N LEU A 52 5.98 -29.21 27.65
CA LEU A 52 5.41 -30.55 27.73
C LEU A 52 6.21 -31.39 28.71
N LYS A 53 5.51 -32.10 29.61
CA LYS A 53 6.09 -33.08 30.53
C LYS A 53 5.42 -34.45 30.36
N SER A 54 6.22 -35.50 30.29
CA SER A 54 5.77 -36.89 30.34
C SER A 54 6.86 -37.73 31.01
N GLY A 55 6.56 -38.36 32.15
CA GLY A 55 7.53 -39.04 32.99
C GLY A 55 8.67 -38.10 33.44
N SER A 56 9.91 -38.56 33.23
CA SER A 56 11.12 -37.78 33.50
C SER A 56 11.46 -36.75 32.41
N THR A 57 10.75 -36.74 31.28
CA THR A 57 11.10 -35.91 30.13
C THR A 57 10.30 -34.61 30.14
N LYS A 58 11.00 -33.48 30.26
CA LYS A 58 10.46 -32.13 30.04
C LYS A 58 11.02 -31.58 28.73
N LYS A 59 10.16 -31.18 27.81
CA LYS A 59 10.55 -30.50 26.56
C LYS A 59 9.90 -29.13 26.47
N GLN A 60 10.62 -28.21 25.84
CA GLN A 60 10.14 -26.86 25.58
C GLN A 60 10.31 -26.51 24.09
N ARG A 61 9.44 -25.65 23.59
CA ARG A 61 9.52 -25.08 22.23
C ARG A 61 8.92 -23.69 22.22
N ARG A 62 9.38 -22.82 21.32
CA ARG A 62 8.80 -21.49 21.11
C ARG A 62 8.05 -21.41 19.80
N MET A 63 6.99 -20.61 19.80
CA MET A 63 6.22 -20.24 18.62
C MET A 63 6.00 -18.72 18.64
N SER A 64 6.25 -18.02 17.54
CA SER A 64 5.77 -16.65 17.38
C SER A 64 4.52 -16.60 16.52
N LEU A 65 3.62 -15.68 16.84
CA LEU A 65 2.36 -15.48 16.13
C LEU A 65 2.13 -13.98 15.89
N GLU A 66 2.02 -13.60 14.62
CA GLU A 66 1.81 -12.22 14.21
C GLU A 66 0.67 -12.15 13.16
N PRO A 67 -0.39 -11.35 13.39
CA PRO A 67 -1.42 -11.17 12.37
C PRO A 67 -0.86 -10.39 11.17
N ILE A 68 -1.14 -10.84 9.96
CA ILE A 68 -0.75 -10.16 8.71
C ILE A 68 -1.96 -9.39 8.16
N GLY A 69 -1.75 -8.13 7.78
CA GLY A 69 -2.74 -7.36 7.02
C GLY A 69 -3.96 -6.91 7.83
N ALA A 70 -3.78 -6.53 9.10
CA ALA A 70 -4.82 -5.98 9.98
C ALA A 70 -5.38 -4.60 9.55
N GLY A 71 -5.13 -4.19 8.30
CA GLY A 71 -5.73 -3.03 7.65
C GLY A 71 -7.20 -3.25 7.28
N VAL A 72 -7.99 -2.19 7.36
CA VAL A 72 -9.46 -2.18 7.21
C VAL A 72 -9.92 -2.85 5.90
N GLY A 73 -10.44 -4.09 5.99
CA GLY A 73 -11.31 -4.66 4.96
C GLY A 73 -11.01 -6.10 4.48
N SER A 74 -9.95 -6.77 4.95
CA SER A 74 -9.71 -8.17 4.57
C SER A 74 -10.80 -9.10 5.11
N LYS A 75 -11.28 -10.05 4.30
CA LYS A 75 -12.31 -11.05 4.70
C LYS A 75 -11.70 -12.28 5.37
N SER A 76 -10.53 -12.74 4.91
CA SER A 76 -9.76 -13.83 5.55
C SER A 76 -8.76 -13.27 6.55
N MET A 77 -8.53 -14.00 7.64
CA MET A 77 -7.50 -13.65 8.62
C MET A 77 -6.23 -14.41 8.27
N CYS A 78 -5.12 -13.69 8.10
CA CYS A 78 -3.82 -14.28 7.83
C CYS A 78 -2.92 -14.11 9.06
N TYR A 79 -2.12 -15.13 9.37
CA TYR A 79 -1.17 -15.11 10.47
C TYR A 79 0.19 -15.58 9.96
N LYS A 80 1.24 -14.84 10.30
CA LYS A 80 2.63 -15.31 10.26
C LYS A 80 2.86 -16.14 11.53
N VAL A 81 3.27 -17.39 11.36
CA VAL A 81 3.64 -18.27 12.47
C VAL A 81 5.09 -18.69 12.27
N ILE A 82 5.93 -18.53 13.30
CA ILE A 82 7.26 -19.16 13.29
C ILE A 82 7.21 -20.36 14.22
N TYR A 83 7.20 -21.55 13.63
CA TYR A 83 7.24 -22.85 14.31
C TYR A 83 8.29 -23.72 13.62
N ASP A 84 9.52 -23.63 14.12
CA ASP A 84 10.78 -24.07 13.50
C ASP A 84 11.12 -23.32 12.18
N GLU A 85 10.14 -23.18 11.30
CA GLU A 85 10.18 -22.46 10.03
C GLU A 85 9.02 -21.46 9.95
N PRO A 86 9.16 -20.34 9.20
CA PRO A 86 8.05 -19.41 8.97
C PRO A 86 6.94 -20.03 8.10
N LEU A 87 5.70 -19.84 8.53
CA LEU A 87 4.48 -20.26 7.85
C LEU A 87 3.52 -19.06 7.76
N VAL A 88 2.70 -19.02 6.71
CA VAL A 88 1.49 -18.21 6.70
C VAL A 88 0.27 -19.12 6.78
N ILE A 89 -0.62 -18.81 7.72
CA ILE A 89 -1.91 -19.50 7.88
C ILE A 89 -3.01 -18.53 7.47
N LYS A 90 -3.80 -18.94 6.48
CA LYS A 90 -4.96 -18.18 6.02
C LYS A 90 -6.24 -18.90 6.46
N ILE A 91 -7.02 -18.23 7.30
CA ILE A 91 -8.31 -18.69 7.79
C ILE A 91 -9.41 -18.09 6.91
N PRO A 92 -10.14 -18.91 6.13
CA PRO A 92 -11.21 -18.42 5.26
C PRO A 92 -12.38 -17.79 6.06
N PRO A 93 -13.04 -16.74 5.54
CA PRO A 93 -14.21 -16.13 6.18
C PRO A 93 -15.40 -17.09 6.31
N LYS A 94 -15.56 -17.98 5.32
CA LYS A 94 -16.61 -18.99 5.28
C LYS A 94 -15.95 -20.35 5.41
N PRO A 95 -16.47 -21.24 6.28
CA PRO A 95 -15.99 -22.60 6.36
C PRO A 95 -16.05 -23.28 4.99
N ILE A 96 -14.97 -23.98 4.64
CA ILE A 96 -14.93 -24.80 3.43
C ILE A 96 -15.66 -26.12 3.77
N PRO A 97 -16.64 -26.53 2.95
CA PRO A 97 -17.59 -27.59 3.33
C PRO A 97 -16.94 -28.98 3.38
N ASP A 98 -16.00 -29.25 2.48
CA ASP A 98 -15.40 -30.57 2.32
C ASP A 98 -13.98 -30.47 1.71
N PHE A 99 -13.30 -31.62 1.68
CA PHE A 99 -11.93 -31.71 1.18
C PHE A 99 -11.83 -31.48 -0.34
N SER A 100 -12.88 -31.80 -1.12
CA SER A 100 -12.87 -31.54 -2.58
C SER A 100 -12.90 -30.04 -2.86
N ALA A 101 -13.75 -29.29 -2.15
CA ALA A 101 -13.79 -27.84 -2.22
C ALA A 101 -12.47 -27.19 -1.75
N TYR A 102 -11.84 -27.78 -0.74
CA TYR A 102 -10.53 -27.37 -0.25
C TYR A 102 -9.46 -27.51 -1.34
N LEU A 103 -9.33 -28.68 -1.95
CA LEU A 103 -8.39 -28.94 -3.04
C LEU A 103 -8.66 -28.07 -4.27
N LYS A 104 -9.92 -27.86 -4.66
CA LYS A 104 -10.27 -26.96 -5.78
C LYS A 104 -9.77 -25.53 -5.55
N SER A 105 -9.76 -25.08 -4.30
CA SER A 105 -9.29 -23.74 -3.94
C SER A 105 -7.76 -23.65 -4.10
N ILE A 106 -7.03 -24.66 -3.62
CA ILE A 106 -5.58 -24.78 -3.78
C ILE A 106 -5.19 -24.85 -5.27
N GLN A 107 -5.85 -25.72 -6.04
CA GLN A 107 -5.55 -25.94 -7.44
C GLN A 107 -5.78 -24.67 -8.28
N ARG A 108 -6.79 -23.86 -7.95
CA ARG A 108 -7.02 -22.57 -8.61
C ARG A 108 -5.86 -21.62 -8.43
N GLU A 109 -5.32 -21.49 -7.22
CA GLU A 109 -4.15 -20.64 -6.98
C GLU A 109 -2.91 -21.24 -7.65
N HIS A 110 -2.74 -22.56 -7.62
CA HIS A 110 -1.61 -23.23 -8.27
C HIS A 110 -1.55 -22.96 -9.78
N GLN A 111 -2.68 -23.01 -10.48
CA GLN A 111 -2.76 -22.67 -11.92
C GLN A 111 -2.33 -21.23 -12.23
N ILE A 112 -2.53 -20.31 -11.29
CA ILE A 112 -2.04 -18.93 -11.41
C ILE A 112 -0.52 -18.91 -11.22
N VAL A 113 -0.01 -19.64 -10.22
CA VAL A 113 1.43 -19.73 -9.93
C VAL A 113 2.22 -20.32 -11.09
N GLU A 114 1.72 -21.38 -11.73
CA GLU A 114 2.34 -21.99 -12.92
C GLU A 114 2.55 -20.99 -14.06
N ARG A 115 1.69 -19.97 -14.16
CA ARG A 115 1.83 -18.89 -15.16
C ARG A 115 2.78 -17.78 -14.72
N LEU A 116 2.96 -17.59 -13.42
CA LEU A 116 3.79 -16.54 -12.83
C LEU A 116 5.26 -16.97 -12.69
N SER A 117 5.47 -18.23 -12.34
CA SER A 117 6.79 -18.82 -12.15
C SER A 117 7.49 -19.10 -13.49
N PRO A 118 8.83 -19.04 -13.55
CA PRO A 118 9.75 -18.71 -12.45
C PRO A 118 9.96 -17.21 -12.19
N GLU A 119 9.48 -16.32 -13.05
CA GLU A 119 9.90 -14.91 -13.04
C GLU A 119 9.26 -14.03 -11.96
N ILE A 120 8.14 -14.48 -11.39
CA ILE A 120 7.55 -13.88 -10.18
C ILE A 120 7.42 -14.97 -9.13
N ALA A 121 8.23 -14.87 -8.07
CA ALA A 121 8.11 -15.77 -6.93
C ALA A 121 6.72 -15.63 -6.27
N CYS A 122 6.14 -16.76 -5.93
CA CYS A 122 4.81 -16.83 -5.35
C CYS A 122 4.82 -17.72 -4.10
N VAL A 123 4.16 -17.26 -3.05
CA VAL A 123 3.82 -18.09 -1.89
C VAL A 123 2.33 -18.38 -1.93
N PHE A 124 2.00 -19.67 -2.02
CA PHE A 124 0.64 -20.15 -2.23
C PHE A 124 0.36 -21.38 -1.36
N PRO A 125 -0.93 -21.73 -1.12
CA PRO A 125 -1.30 -22.85 -0.28
C PRO A 125 -0.75 -24.20 -0.78
N ARG A 126 -0.14 -24.98 0.11
CA ARG A 126 0.28 -26.38 -0.17
C ARG A 126 0.02 -27.26 1.05
N LEU A 127 -0.40 -28.49 0.83
CA LEU A 127 -0.63 -29.48 1.89
C LEU A 127 0.67 -29.82 2.61
N GLU A 128 1.76 -29.96 1.84
CA GLU A 128 3.09 -30.25 2.33
C GLU A 128 3.53 -29.29 3.45
N ALA A 129 3.16 -28.00 3.35
CA ALA A 129 3.60 -26.95 4.28
C ALA A 129 3.38 -27.31 5.76
N ILE A 130 2.29 -28.03 6.05
CA ILE A 130 1.96 -28.47 7.40
C ILE A 130 2.11 -29.98 7.60
N LEU A 131 1.79 -30.80 6.60
CA LEU A 131 1.79 -32.26 6.76
C LEU A 131 3.20 -32.82 6.95
N LYS A 132 4.23 -32.18 6.38
CA LYS A 132 5.63 -32.56 6.62
C LYS A 132 6.06 -32.44 8.09
N LYS A 133 5.33 -31.63 8.87
CA LYS A 133 5.57 -31.42 10.31
C LYS A 133 4.90 -32.49 11.17
N VAL A 134 4.07 -33.38 10.60
CA VAL A 134 3.49 -34.53 11.30
C VAL A 134 4.40 -35.74 11.09
N PRO A 135 5.12 -36.25 12.12
CA PRO A 135 6.24 -37.17 11.94
C PRO A 135 5.91 -38.44 11.13
N PHE A 136 4.74 -39.03 11.37
CA PHE A 136 4.32 -40.28 10.73
C PHE A 136 3.65 -40.07 9.35
N LEU A 137 3.48 -38.82 8.92
CA LEU A 137 3.00 -38.47 7.57
C LEU A 137 4.13 -37.99 6.66
N LYS A 138 5.34 -37.79 7.20
CA LYS A 138 6.45 -37.19 6.47
C LYS A 138 6.92 -38.12 5.33
N PHE A 139 6.85 -37.62 4.10
CA PHE A 139 7.51 -38.23 2.95
C PHE A 139 8.98 -37.82 2.87
N SER A 140 9.81 -38.66 2.22
CA SER A 140 11.25 -38.37 2.04
C SER A 140 11.45 -37.37 0.90
N GLU A 141 12.04 -36.22 1.22
CA GLU A 141 12.35 -35.15 0.26
C GLU A 141 13.50 -35.53 -0.71
N GLU A 142 14.28 -36.57 -0.39
CA GLU A 142 15.37 -37.07 -1.26
C GLU A 142 14.86 -37.92 -2.42
N ARG A 143 13.63 -38.44 -2.33
CA ARG A 143 13.08 -39.42 -3.29
C ARG A 143 12.01 -38.87 -4.22
N PHE A 144 11.44 -37.72 -3.88
CA PHE A 144 10.27 -37.19 -4.57
C PHE A 144 10.46 -35.72 -4.88
N THR A 145 9.95 -35.29 -6.04
CA THR A 145 9.84 -33.86 -6.35
C THR A 145 8.77 -33.20 -5.46
N PRO A 146 8.79 -31.86 -5.31
CA PRO A 146 7.77 -31.15 -4.54
C PRO A 146 6.34 -31.41 -5.04
N GLU A 147 6.13 -31.67 -6.33
CA GLU A 147 4.82 -32.00 -6.90
C GLU A 147 4.40 -33.44 -6.59
N GLU A 148 5.34 -34.38 -6.62
CA GLU A 148 5.09 -35.77 -6.25
C GLU A 148 4.72 -35.89 -4.76
N ILE A 149 5.38 -35.14 -3.88
CA ILE A 149 5.07 -35.06 -2.45
C ILE A 149 3.64 -34.54 -2.24
N GLU A 150 3.28 -33.45 -2.91
CA GLU A 150 1.94 -32.86 -2.80
C GLU A 150 0.85 -33.85 -3.29
N ASN A 151 1.07 -34.51 -4.42
CA ASN A 151 0.18 -35.54 -4.94
C ASN A 151 0.09 -36.77 -4.00
N ALA A 152 1.19 -37.17 -3.36
CA ALA A 152 1.19 -38.24 -2.38
C ALA A 152 0.33 -37.87 -1.15
N TYR A 153 0.42 -36.63 -0.66
CA TYR A 153 -0.45 -36.14 0.42
C TYR A 153 -1.93 -36.12 0.00
N ILE A 154 -2.25 -35.65 -1.21
CA ILE A 154 -3.62 -35.68 -1.73
C ILE A 154 -4.18 -37.11 -1.70
N ASN A 155 -3.44 -38.06 -2.27
CA ASN A 155 -3.84 -39.47 -2.33
C ASN A 155 -4.00 -40.09 -0.93
N LEU A 156 -3.09 -39.78 0.00
CA LEU A 156 -3.16 -40.23 1.39
C LEU A 156 -4.43 -39.75 2.08
N LEU A 157 -4.77 -38.47 1.93
CA LEU A 157 -5.93 -37.84 2.57
C LEU A 157 -7.27 -38.24 1.95
N LEU A 158 -7.28 -38.62 0.66
CA LEU A 158 -8.43 -39.24 0.02
C LEU A 158 -8.68 -40.65 0.58
N ARG A 159 -7.62 -41.45 0.77
CA ARG A 159 -7.72 -42.82 1.32
C ARG A 159 -8.00 -42.86 2.82
N LYS A 160 -7.51 -41.87 3.57
CA LYS A 160 -7.64 -41.79 5.03
C LYS A 160 -8.23 -40.42 5.45
N PRO A 161 -9.56 -40.23 5.33
CA PRO A 161 -10.20 -38.94 5.64
C PRO A 161 -9.98 -38.44 7.06
N GLY A 162 -9.77 -39.32 8.04
CA GLY A 162 -9.44 -38.93 9.42
C GLY A 162 -8.18 -38.08 9.55
N LEU A 163 -7.22 -38.23 8.62
CA LEU A 163 -5.99 -37.44 8.59
C LEU A 163 -6.22 -36.00 8.11
N GLN A 164 -7.38 -35.68 7.53
CA GLN A 164 -7.72 -34.32 7.11
C GLN A 164 -7.87 -33.36 8.31
N GLN A 165 -7.98 -33.88 9.55
CA GLN A 165 -7.97 -33.06 10.76
C GLN A 165 -6.71 -32.20 10.90
N TYR A 166 -5.56 -32.64 10.35
CA TYR A 166 -4.34 -31.85 10.35
C TYR A 166 -4.40 -30.63 9.43
N LEU A 167 -5.40 -30.53 8.55
CA LEU A 167 -5.64 -29.35 7.71
C LEU A 167 -6.68 -28.39 8.33
N LYS A 168 -7.10 -28.66 9.57
CA LYS A 168 -8.16 -27.93 10.25
C LYS A 168 -7.66 -27.29 11.53
N ILE A 169 -8.12 -26.07 11.79
CA ILE A 169 -7.98 -25.40 13.08
C ILE A 169 -9.38 -25.28 13.68
N GLY A 170 -9.57 -25.87 14.86
CA GLY A 170 -10.91 -26.26 15.32
C GLY A 170 -11.57 -27.18 14.30
N ASN A 171 -12.80 -26.86 13.88
CA ASN A 171 -13.56 -27.66 12.91
C ASN A 171 -13.56 -27.08 11.48
N LYS A 172 -12.62 -26.18 11.16
CA LYS A 172 -12.60 -25.46 9.88
C LYS A 172 -11.30 -25.73 9.13
N PHE A 173 -11.39 -26.04 7.83
CA PHE A 173 -10.22 -26.08 6.97
C PHE A 173 -9.54 -24.70 6.90
N VAL A 174 -8.22 -24.69 6.97
CA VAL A 174 -7.38 -23.50 6.82
C VAL A 174 -6.29 -23.77 5.79
N PHE A 175 -5.76 -22.72 5.17
CA PHE A 175 -4.67 -22.85 4.20
C PHE A 175 -3.33 -22.60 4.86
N PHE A 176 -2.35 -23.44 4.56
CA PHE A 176 -0.97 -23.33 5.04
C PHE A 176 -0.07 -23.02 3.86
N MET A 177 0.82 -22.05 4.05
CA MET A 177 1.76 -21.59 3.03
C MET A 177 3.15 -21.52 3.65
N ASN A 178 4.15 -22.07 2.96
CA ASN A 178 5.53 -21.91 3.39
C ASN A 178 5.97 -20.49 3.04
N LEU A 179 6.36 -19.71 4.05
CA LEU A 179 6.95 -18.41 3.83
C LEU A 179 8.46 -18.57 3.88
N SER A 180 9.15 -18.17 2.81
CA SER A 180 10.61 -18.02 2.85
C SER A 180 10.97 -16.85 3.79
N ARG A 181 12.25 -16.76 4.19
CA ARG A 181 12.77 -15.74 5.12
C ARG A 181 12.70 -14.29 4.60
N HIS A 182 11.85 -14.00 3.62
CA HIS A 182 11.69 -12.70 3.00
C HIS A 182 10.92 -11.73 3.89
N GLN A 183 11.24 -10.44 3.76
CA GLN A 183 10.51 -9.36 4.42
C GLN A 183 9.29 -8.96 3.58
N PHE A 184 8.17 -8.71 4.25
CA PHE A 184 6.98 -8.17 3.59
C PHE A 184 7.23 -6.75 3.11
N PHE A 185 6.69 -6.42 1.94
CA PHE A 185 6.94 -5.12 1.31
C PHE A 185 6.42 -3.96 2.15
N ASN A 186 5.27 -4.11 2.80
CA ASN A 186 4.74 -3.09 3.72
C ASN A 186 5.69 -2.80 4.90
N GLN A 187 6.32 -3.83 5.48
CA GLN A 187 7.26 -3.66 6.59
C GLN A 187 8.51 -2.86 6.18
N VAL A 188 9.00 -3.10 4.95
CA VAL A 188 10.10 -2.33 4.36
C VAL A 188 9.69 -0.88 4.13
N ILE A 189 8.48 -0.63 3.63
CA ILE A 189 7.97 0.74 3.46
C ILE A 189 7.89 1.46 4.80
N GLU A 190 7.30 0.83 5.80
CA GLU A 190 7.15 1.42 7.13
C GLU A 190 8.51 1.76 7.74
N SER A 191 9.49 0.86 7.69
CA SER A 191 10.82 1.08 8.28
C SER A 191 11.55 2.28 7.68
N MET A 192 11.41 2.53 6.37
CA MET A 192 11.97 3.70 5.71
C MET A 192 11.32 5.01 6.13
N HIS A 193 10.07 4.99 6.62
CA HIS A 193 9.31 6.17 6.99
C HIS A 193 9.17 6.37 8.51
N ILE A 194 9.81 5.54 9.35
CA ILE A 194 9.85 5.74 10.81
C ILE A 194 10.61 7.03 11.13
N VAL A 195 9.92 7.97 11.81
CA VAL A 195 10.47 9.29 12.15
C VAL A 195 10.59 9.51 13.66
N LYS A 196 9.73 8.88 14.48
CA LYS A 196 9.51 9.26 15.88
C LYS A 196 10.80 9.24 16.71
N ASP A 197 11.52 8.14 16.69
CA ASP A 197 12.74 7.98 17.49
C ASP A 197 13.85 8.90 16.96
N ARG A 198 13.90 9.10 15.64
CA ARG A 198 14.84 10.04 14.99
C ARG A 198 14.56 11.50 15.32
N VAL A 199 13.29 11.90 15.49
CA VAL A 199 12.96 13.26 15.97
C VAL A 199 13.48 13.47 17.38
N ARG A 200 13.30 12.47 18.25
CA ARG A 200 13.85 12.52 19.62
C ARG A 200 15.37 12.63 19.60
N GLU A 201 16.05 11.82 18.80
CA GLU A 201 17.51 11.88 18.65
C GLU A 201 17.98 13.23 18.08
N ASP A 202 17.31 13.77 17.06
CA ASP A 202 17.66 15.07 16.44
C ASP A 202 17.43 16.24 17.41
N MET A 203 16.39 16.17 18.27
CA MET A 203 16.19 17.14 19.36
C MET A 203 17.31 17.07 20.41
N ILE A 204 17.66 15.87 20.87
CA ILE A 204 18.62 15.71 21.96
C ILE A 204 20.04 16.05 21.49
N LYS A 205 20.42 15.66 20.27
CA LYS A 205 21.78 15.83 19.74
C LYS A 205 21.92 17.13 18.95
N ASN A 206 21.21 17.25 17.82
CA ASN A 206 21.47 18.33 16.86
C ASN A 206 20.88 19.67 17.30
N MET A 207 19.64 19.68 17.82
CA MET A 207 19.02 20.93 18.29
C MET A 207 19.74 21.52 19.51
N SER A 208 20.23 20.65 20.41
CA SER A 208 20.97 21.09 21.59
C SER A 208 22.32 21.72 21.23
N GLU A 209 23.00 21.18 20.23
CA GLU A 209 24.29 21.70 19.73
C GLU A 209 24.16 23.05 19.01
N VAL A 210 23.10 23.26 18.22
CA VAL A 210 22.93 24.50 17.46
C VAL A 210 22.20 25.62 18.21
N LEU A 211 21.65 25.35 19.40
CA LEU A 211 20.97 26.37 20.21
C LEU A 211 21.79 27.64 20.49
N PRO A 212 23.13 27.59 20.65
CA PRO A 212 23.94 28.79 20.86
C PRO A 212 24.12 29.67 19.61
N ASP A 213 23.91 29.11 18.41
CA ASP A 213 24.28 29.73 17.14
C ASP A 213 23.06 29.89 16.21
N PRO A 214 22.55 31.12 16.00
CA PRO A 214 21.40 31.37 15.14
C PRO A 214 21.64 30.98 13.68
N ASP A 215 22.86 31.12 13.18
CA ASP A 215 23.21 30.81 11.79
C ASP A 215 23.27 29.28 11.60
N ALA A 216 23.84 28.55 12.57
CA ALA A 216 23.82 27.09 12.57
C ALA A 216 22.39 26.52 12.65
N PHE A 217 21.51 27.16 13.43
CA PHE A 217 20.08 26.81 13.44
C PHE A 217 19.43 27.07 12.08
N GLY A 218 19.65 28.26 11.49
CA GLY A 218 19.13 28.63 10.18
C GLY A 218 19.55 27.64 9.09
N TRP A 219 20.81 27.21 9.12
CA TRP A 219 21.34 26.20 8.19
C TRP A 219 20.70 24.81 8.37
N LEU A 220 20.52 24.34 9.62
CA LEU A 220 19.92 23.02 9.88
C LEU A 220 18.41 22.96 9.66
N TYR A 221 17.70 23.98 10.12
CA TYR A 221 16.24 23.95 10.26
C TYR A 221 15.53 24.90 9.29
N GLY A 222 16.28 25.71 8.55
CA GLY A 222 15.77 26.67 7.57
C GLY A 222 15.69 28.09 8.15
N GLU A 223 16.21 29.06 7.40
CA GLU A 223 16.19 30.49 7.71
C GLU A 223 14.78 31.00 8.01
N GLU A 224 13.76 30.45 7.34
CA GLU A 224 12.37 30.81 7.56
C GLU A 224 11.86 30.46 8.97
N ASN A 225 12.58 29.61 9.70
CA ASN A 225 12.23 29.18 11.06
C ASN A 225 12.94 30.00 12.15
N TYR A 226 13.59 31.13 11.82
CA TYR A 226 14.18 32.04 12.80
C TYR A 226 13.22 32.46 13.94
N PRO A 227 11.92 32.74 13.71
CA PRO A 227 10.98 33.02 14.81
C PRO A 227 10.80 31.84 15.78
N VAL A 228 10.95 30.59 15.29
CA VAL A 228 10.92 29.38 16.13
C VAL A 228 12.19 29.31 17.00
N TYR A 229 13.35 29.66 16.44
CA TYR A 229 14.60 29.77 17.19
C TYR A 229 14.48 30.75 18.36
N LEU A 230 13.97 31.96 18.13
CA LEU A 230 13.77 32.94 19.20
C LEU A 230 12.84 32.42 20.30
N SER A 231 11.76 31.75 19.92
CA SER A 231 10.82 31.15 20.86
C SER A 231 11.45 30.00 21.67
N LEU A 232 12.30 29.20 21.04
CA LEU A 232 13.08 28.14 21.68
C LEU A 232 14.10 28.71 22.67
N ARG A 233 14.82 29.77 22.31
CA ARG A 233 15.76 30.47 23.20
C ARG A 233 15.06 31.03 24.44
N GLY A 234 13.91 31.67 24.24
CA GLY A 234 13.10 32.17 25.37
C GLY A 234 12.65 31.05 26.30
N LEU A 235 12.14 29.95 25.74
CA LEU A 235 11.70 28.79 26.51
C LEU A 235 12.85 28.11 27.26
N PHE A 236 14.04 28.06 26.66
CA PHE A 236 15.24 27.53 27.30
C PHE A 236 15.71 28.44 28.44
N ALA A 237 15.69 29.77 28.27
CA ALA A 237 16.03 30.71 29.33
C ALA A 237 15.07 30.63 30.53
N GLU A 238 13.76 30.46 30.28
CA GLU A 238 12.77 30.21 31.35
C GLU A 238 13.06 28.90 32.10
N TYR A 239 13.46 27.86 31.37
CA TYR A 239 13.89 26.59 31.95
C TYR A 239 15.16 26.74 32.80
N GLU A 240 16.18 27.47 32.31
CA GLU A 240 17.42 27.69 33.06
C GLU A 240 17.17 28.45 34.36
N ALA A 241 16.34 29.49 34.32
CA ALA A 241 15.93 30.21 35.53
C ALA A 241 15.18 29.30 36.53
N SER A 242 14.31 28.41 36.03
CA SER A 242 13.62 27.43 36.88
C SER A 242 14.59 26.42 37.49
N LEU A 243 15.56 25.96 36.72
CA LEU A 243 16.58 25.01 37.16
C LEU A 243 17.49 25.62 38.22
N GLU A 244 17.89 26.89 38.07
CA GLU A 244 18.72 27.61 39.05
C GLU A 244 17.98 27.80 40.37
N ASN A 245 16.73 28.25 40.34
CA ASN A 245 15.88 28.34 41.55
C ASN A 245 15.71 26.98 42.24
N LEU A 246 15.58 25.90 41.46
CA LEU A 246 15.47 24.56 42.01
C LEU A 246 16.79 24.07 42.61
N ALA A 247 17.92 24.35 41.97
CA ALA A 247 19.24 24.00 42.47
C ALA A 247 19.54 24.72 43.80
N GLU A 248 19.18 26.00 43.92
CA GLU A 248 19.27 26.77 45.16
C GLU A 248 18.39 26.15 46.27
N LYS A 249 17.14 25.80 45.97
CA LYS A 249 16.21 25.16 46.92
C LYS A 249 16.76 23.87 47.53
N TYR A 250 17.51 23.10 46.74
CA TYR A 250 18.09 21.82 47.15
C TYR A 250 19.56 21.92 47.59
N GLU A 251 20.09 23.14 47.76
CA GLU A 251 21.47 23.42 48.16
C GLU A 251 22.52 22.68 47.30
N ILE A 252 22.23 22.54 46.00
CA ILE A 252 23.15 21.89 45.05
C ILE A 252 24.32 22.83 44.81
N ASN A 253 25.39 22.65 45.57
CA ASN A 253 26.63 23.43 45.47
C ASN A 253 27.51 23.04 44.26
N SER A 254 27.17 21.95 43.56
CA SER A 254 27.89 21.49 42.38
C SER A 254 27.41 22.21 41.12
N PHE A 255 28.37 22.68 40.31
CA PHE A 255 28.08 23.31 39.03
C PHE A 255 27.41 22.31 38.07
N ILE A 256 26.17 22.57 37.65
CA ILE A 256 25.49 21.80 36.60
C ILE A 256 25.99 22.29 35.24
N PRO A 257 26.77 21.47 34.49
CA PRO A 257 27.33 21.91 33.21
C PRO A 257 26.27 22.23 32.17
N GLU A 258 26.54 23.22 31.33
CA GLU A 258 25.60 23.68 30.28
C GLU A 258 25.11 22.55 29.37
N TYR A 259 25.98 21.59 29.02
CA TYR A 259 25.61 20.45 28.19
C TYR A 259 24.53 19.57 28.86
N ARG A 260 24.58 19.36 30.19
CA ARG A 260 23.56 18.62 30.94
C ARG A 260 22.24 19.39 31.00
N ARG A 261 22.30 20.72 31.22
CA ARG A 261 21.12 21.59 31.20
C ARG A 261 20.36 21.44 29.88
N ARG A 262 21.09 21.50 28.76
CA ARG A 262 20.54 21.31 27.41
C ARG A 262 19.99 19.89 27.22
N GLU A 263 20.77 18.86 27.53
CA GLU A 263 20.35 17.46 27.38
C GLU A 263 19.03 17.16 28.11
N TRP A 264 18.88 17.63 29.35
CA TRP A 264 17.66 17.42 30.13
C TRP A 264 16.45 18.15 29.56
N PHE A 265 16.62 19.41 29.16
CA PHE A 265 15.57 20.20 28.52
C PHE A 265 15.10 19.56 27.20
N PHE A 266 16.02 19.19 26.31
CA PHE A 266 15.68 18.61 25.02
C PHE A 266 15.12 17.19 25.15
N SER A 267 15.52 16.44 26.18
CA SER A 267 14.88 15.17 26.53
C SER A 267 13.42 15.40 26.92
N ALA A 268 13.14 16.33 27.81
CA ALA A 268 11.77 16.68 28.20
C ALA A 268 10.95 17.21 27.02
N LEU A 269 11.54 18.04 26.16
CA LEU A 269 10.93 18.56 24.94
C LEU A 269 10.57 17.45 23.94
N ALA A 270 11.39 16.40 23.88
CA ALA A 270 11.16 15.20 23.08
C ALA A 270 10.16 14.22 23.73
N GLY A 271 9.61 14.53 24.92
CA GLY A 271 8.71 13.67 25.67
C GLY A 271 9.41 12.47 26.33
N ALA A 272 10.72 12.59 26.54
CA ALA A 272 11.54 11.63 27.26
C ALA A 272 11.72 12.03 28.72
N GLN A 273 11.99 11.05 29.58
CA GLN A 273 12.56 11.35 30.89
C GLN A 273 14.07 11.58 30.73
N PRO A 274 14.61 12.67 31.30
CA PRO A 274 16.05 12.89 31.32
C PRO A 274 16.71 11.86 32.24
N GLU A 275 17.86 11.36 31.82
CA GLU A 275 18.70 10.53 32.68
C GLU A 275 19.52 11.45 33.59
N ILE A 276 19.14 11.49 34.87
CA ILE A 276 19.84 12.23 35.91
C ILE A 276 20.52 11.20 36.81
N GLU A 277 21.84 11.11 36.73
CA GLU A 277 22.63 10.20 37.55
C GLU A 277 22.51 10.57 39.03
N ALA A 278 22.35 9.56 39.89
CA ALA A 278 22.10 9.70 41.32
C ALA A 278 23.33 10.11 42.15
N GLY A 279 24.21 10.95 41.60
CA GLY A 279 25.40 11.46 42.29
C GLY A 279 25.06 12.44 43.43
N ASP A 280 25.74 13.59 43.51
CA ASP A 280 25.51 14.64 44.53
C ASP A 280 24.16 15.38 44.38
N ILE A 281 23.17 14.78 43.70
CA ILE A 281 21.85 15.35 43.44
C ILE A 281 20.83 14.70 44.38
N PRO A 282 20.11 15.47 45.22
CA PRO A 282 19.10 14.93 46.11
C PRO A 282 18.01 14.13 45.38
N GLY A 283 17.58 13.01 45.94
CA GLY A 283 16.66 12.07 45.25
C GLY A 283 15.30 12.65 44.84
N GLN A 284 14.86 13.77 45.43
CA GLN A 284 13.61 14.45 45.05
C GLN A 284 13.79 15.47 43.92
N PHE A 285 15.02 15.95 43.68
CA PHE A 285 15.31 16.97 42.67
C PHE A 285 14.92 16.52 41.24
N PRO A 286 15.26 15.30 40.76
CA PRO A 286 14.87 14.87 39.42
C PRO A 286 13.35 14.88 39.19
N ALA A 287 12.57 14.47 40.20
CA ALA A 287 11.12 14.42 40.10
C ALA A 287 10.51 15.83 40.04
N GLU A 288 10.99 16.76 40.87
CA GLU A 288 10.51 18.14 40.88
C GLU A 288 10.95 18.91 39.63
N LEU A 289 12.17 18.69 39.13
CA LEU A 289 12.63 19.24 37.86
C LEU A 289 11.76 18.77 36.70
N GLN A 290 11.45 17.48 36.65
CA GLN A 290 10.57 16.90 35.63
C GLN A 290 9.17 17.53 35.69
N GLU A 291 8.61 17.72 36.88
CA GLU A 291 7.30 18.34 37.05
C GLU A 291 7.30 19.80 36.59
N GLN A 292 8.28 20.60 37.02
CA GLN A 292 8.42 22.00 36.62
C GLN A 292 8.60 22.14 35.10
N THR A 293 9.47 21.32 34.52
CA THR A 293 9.71 21.32 33.06
C THR A 293 8.45 20.92 32.30
N THR A 294 7.72 19.91 32.77
CA THR A 294 6.47 19.48 32.14
C THR A 294 5.42 20.59 32.19
N ARG A 295 5.31 21.30 33.31
CA ARG A 295 4.39 22.46 33.45
C ARG A 295 4.79 23.61 32.53
N LEU A 296 6.08 23.91 32.42
CA LEU A 296 6.62 24.94 31.52
C LEU A 296 6.28 24.63 30.05
N LEU A 297 6.53 23.41 29.60
CA LEU A 297 6.22 22.96 28.24
C LEU A 297 4.70 22.94 27.98
N ALA A 298 3.90 22.58 28.99
CA ALA A 298 2.44 22.61 28.88
C ALA A 298 1.88 24.03 28.78
N ALA A 299 2.42 24.98 29.55
CA ALA A 299 2.08 26.40 29.46
C ALA A 299 2.44 26.98 28.08
N ASN A 300 3.53 26.49 27.49
CA ASN A 300 4.04 26.91 26.18
C ASN A 300 3.67 25.95 25.02
N LYS A 301 2.55 25.23 25.13
CA LYS A 301 2.16 24.15 24.20
C LYS A 301 2.21 24.52 22.71
N GLN A 302 1.81 25.75 22.34
CA GLN A 302 1.86 26.19 20.94
C GLN A 302 3.30 26.31 20.43
N THR A 303 4.20 26.87 21.25
CA THR A 303 5.63 27.00 20.96
C THR A 303 6.29 25.63 20.87
N THR A 304 6.07 24.76 21.86
CA THR A 304 6.54 23.37 21.85
C THR A 304 6.09 22.62 20.60
N ALA A 305 4.82 22.77 20.20
CA ALA A 305 4.31 22.15 18.98
C ALA A 305 4.95 22.71 17.70
N LYS A 306 5.28 24.01 17.65
CA LYS A 306 6.01 24.61 16.51
C LYS A 306 7.44 24.05 16.42
N ILE A 307 8.17 24.02 17.53
CA ILE A 307 9.53 23.45 17.59
C ILE A 307 9.51 21.99 17.13
N TYR A 308 8.61 21.18 17.68
CA TYR A 308 8.46 19.78 17.28
C TYR A 308 8.19 19.62 15.79
N ARG A 309 7.30 20.45 15.21
CA ARG A 309 7.01 20.42 13.77
C ARG A 309 8.23 20.79 12.92
N THR A 310 9.06 21.73 13.37
CA THR A 310 10.29 22.12 12.66
C THR A 310 11.28 20.97 12.60
N VAL A 311 11.55 20.33 13.75
CA VAL A 311 12.42 19.13 13.80
C VAL A 311 11.84 18.00 12.96
N TYR A 312 10.55 17.73 13.13
CA TYR A 312 9.87 16.67 12.39
C TYR A 312 10.00 16.86 10.88
N LYS A 313 9.82 18.08 10.36
CA LYS A 313 9.97 18.38 8.92
C LYS A 313 11.40 18.11 8.42
N ARG A 314 12.41 18.56 9.18
CA ARG A 314 13.83 18.32 8.86
C ARG A 314 14.15 16.84 8.84
N VAL A 315 13.84 16.10 9.92
CA VAL A 315 14.11 14.66 10.01
C VAL A 315 13.38 13.89 8.91
N GLN A 316 12.15 14.29 8.58
CA GLN A 316 11.43 13.71 7.44
C GLN A 316 12.15 13.95 6.11
N ARG A 317 12.67 15.15 5.87
CA ARG A 317 13.42 15.48 4.65
C ARG A 317 14.71 14.67 4.57
N GLN A 318 15.49 14.67 5.66
CA GLN A 318 16.72 13.89 5.76
C GLN A 318 16.45 12.40 5.51
N ASN A 319 15.43 11.84 6.14
CA ASN A 319 15.08 10.43 5.98
C ASN A 319 14.66 10.09 4.54
N PHE A 320 13.90 10.98 3.89
CA PHE A 320 13.58 10.84 2.46
C PHE A 320 14.83 10.87 1.59
N ASP A 321 15.75 11.80 1.86
CA ASP A 321 17.00 11.95 1.11
C ASP A 321 17.91 10.73 1.29
N THR A 322 18.05 10.21 2.52
CA THR A 322 18.80 8.98 2.81
C THR A 322 18.21 7.75 2.12
N ASN A 323 16.87 7.65 2.01
CA ASN A 323 16.20 6.52 1.37
C ASN A 323 15.92 6.73 -0.13
N ARG A 324 16.30 7.87 -0.70
CA ARG A 324 15.90 8.27 -2.07
C ARG A 324 16.22 7.19 -3.10
N SER A 325 17.43 6.63 -3.07
CA SER A 325 17.84 5.58 -4.02
C SER A 325 17.04 4.29 -3.84
N ARG A 326 16.76 3.89 -2.60
CA ARG A 326 15.92 2.72 -2.29
C ARG A 326 14.51 2.92 -2.84
N ILE A 327 13.90 4.08 -2.56
CA ILE A 327 12.58 4.49 -3.08
C ILE A 327 12.54 4.36 -4.61
N LYS A 328 13.55 4.87 -5.32
CA LYS A 328 13.65 4.73 -6.78
C LYS A 328 13.68 3.27 -7.22
N GLY A 329 14.53 2.44 -6.61
CA GLY A 329 14.62 1.01 -6.90
C GLY A 329 13.29 0.28 -6.74
N MET A 330 12.58 0.52 -5.63
CA MET A 330 11.26 -0.09 -5.40
C MET A 330 10.21 0.37 -6.40
N VAL A 331 10.20 1.66 -6.77
CA VAL A 331 9.29 2.15 -7.82
C VAL A 331 9.53 1.42 -9.14
N ILE A 332 10.80 1.24 -9.54
CA ILE A 332 11.12 0.46 -10.75
C ILE A 332 10.65 -1.00 -10.62
N ASN A 333 10.86 -1.65 -9.47
CA ASN A 333 10.42 -3.03 -9.29
C ASN A 333 8.90 -3.21 -9.22
N ILE A 334 8.14 -2.21 -8.73
CA ILE A 334 6.68 -2.21 -8.83
C ILE A 334 6.24 -2.14 -10.31
N LEU A 335 6.90 -1.30 -11.12
CA LEU A 335 6.62 -1.21 -12.55
C LEU A 335 7.05 -2.47 -13.31
N GLN A 336 8.15 -3.10 -12.88
CA GLN A 336 8.64 -4.38 -13.39
C GLN A 336 7.60 -5.47 -13.17
N LEU A 337 7.07 -5.59 -11.95
CA LEU A 337 6.00 -6.52 -11.62
C LEU A 337 4.78 -6.30 -12.53
N LEU A 338 4.36 -5.05 -12.70
CA LEU A 338 3.23 -4.72 -13.58
C LEU A 338 3.47 -5.12 -15.05
N TYR A 339 4.69 -4.94 -15.54
CA TYR A 339 5.10 -5.39 -16.87
C TYR A 339 5.06 -6.93 -16.98
N GLN A 340 5.60 -7.64 -16.00
CA GLN A 340 5.65 -9.11 -15.98
C GLN A 340 4.25 -9.73 -15.93
N LEU A 341 3.33 -9.16 -15.13
CA LEU A 341 1.93 -9.56 -15.07
C LEU A 341 1.23 -9.37 -16.42
N LYS A 342 1.48 -8.22 -17.07
CA LYS A 342 0.93 -7.94 -18.40
C LYS A 342 1.43 -8.93 -19.44
N GLY A 343 2.72 -9.27 -19.43
CA GLY A 343 3.33 -10.26 -20.33
C GLY A 343 2.73 -11.66 -20.20
N ARG A 344 2.21 -12.02 -19.03
CA ARG A 344 1.60 -13.33 -18.72
C ARG A 344 0.09 -13.40 -18.92
N ASN A 345 -0.48 -12.35 -19.52
CA ASN A 345 -1.91 -12.19 -19.66
C ASN A 345 -2.68 -12.34 -18.32
N LEU A 346 -2.17 -11.71 -17.26
CA LEU A 346 -2.69 -11.88 -15.91
C LEU A 346 -2.99 -10.55 -15.22
N ALA A 347 -4.11 -10.49 -14.48
CA ALA A 347 -4.41 -9.40 -13.56
C ALA A 347 -4.68 -9.96 -12.15
N LEU A 348 -4.07 -9.38 -11.12
CA LEU A 348 -4.16 -9.87 -9.74
C LEU A 348 -5.44 -9.39 -9.04
N ARG A 349 -5.82 -8.13 -9.23
CA ARG A 349 -7.04 -7.49 -8.71
C ARG A 349 -7.11 -7.32 -7.18
N ASP A 350 -6.07 -7.68 -6.44
CA ASP A 350 -5.89 -7.30 -5.02
C ASP A 350 -4.40 -7.01 -4.73
N LEU A 351 -3.73 -6.34 -5.67
CA LEU A 351 -2.36 -5.89 -5.48
C LEU A 351 -2.30 -4.81 -4.39
N LYS A 352 -1.48 -5.02 -3.37
CA LYS A 352 -1.25 -4.10 -2.24
C LYS A 352 0.05 -4.45 -1.53
N PRO A 353 0.65 -3.54 -0.73
CA PRO A 353 1.92 -3.79 -0.08
C PRO A 353 1.91 -5.03 0.84
N ASP A 354 0.79 -5.33 1.49
CA ASP A 354 0.65 -6.52 2.35
C ASP A 354 0.71 -7.84 1.59
N ASN A 355 0.32 -7.84 0.31
CA ASN A 355 0.30 -9.05 -0.54
C ASN A 355 1.60 -9.20 -1.34
N MET A 356 2.65 -8.45 -0.98
CA MET A 356 3.94 -8.40 -1.68
C MET A 356 5.09 -8.63 -0.69
N TYR A 357 6.17 -9.22 -1.16
CA TYR A 357 7.41 -9.39 -0.39
C TYR A 357 8.64 -9.16 -1.27
N ILE A 358 9.80 -8.91 -0.64
CA ILE A 358 11.07 -8.79 -1.35
C ILE A 358 11.58 -10.19 -1.70
N ASP A 359 11.67 -10.51 -2.99
CA ASP A 359 12.14 -11.81 -3.48
C ASP A 359 13.68 -11.88 -3.47
N ARG A 360 14.24 -11.68 -2.28
CA ARG A 360 15.65 -11.87 -1.92
C ARG A 360 15.76 -11.86 -0.40
N TYR A 361 16.81 -12.46 0.14
CA TYR A 361 17.13 -12.30 1.55
C TYR A 361 17.75 -10.91 1.76
N LEU A 362 17.16 -10.13 2.67
CA LEU A 362 17.73 -8.88 3.15
C LEU A 362 18.57 -9.19 4.39
N ASP A 363 19.86 -8.89 4.35
CA ASP A 363 20.64 -8.75 5.58
C ASP A 363 20.35 -7.37 6.20
N ALA A 364 20.91 -7.08 7.37
CA ALA A 364 20.66 -5.80 8.05
C ALA A 364 21.11 -4.56 7.23
N ALA A 365 21.79 -4.75 6.10
CA ALA A 365 22.26 -3.70 5.21
C ALA A 365 21.41 -3.68 3.93
N ASP A 366 20.22 -3.06 3.99
CA ASP A 366 19.24 -2.95 2.90
C ASP A 366 19.70 -2.10 1.68
N HIS A 367 20.99 -2.07 1.36
CA HIS A 367 21.54 -1.38 0.19
C HIS A 367 21.08 -2.00 -1.12
N ILE A 368 20.73 -3.29 -1.14
CA ILE A 368 20.24 -3.97 -2.34
C ILE A 368 18.97 -3.34 -2.90
N LEU A 369 18.16 -2.70 -2.04
CA LEU A 369 16.90 -2.06 -2.45
C LEU A 369 17.10 -0.88 -3.40
N ALA A 370 18.31 -0.30 -3.43
CA ALA A 370 18.66 0.79 -4.33
C ALA A 370 18.90 0.32 -5.78
N ASP A 371 19.24 -0.95 -6.00
CA ASP A 371 19.44 -1.52 -7.32
C ASP A 371 18.28 -2.48 -7.66
N PRO A 372 17.35 -2.08 -8.55
CA PRO A 372 16.21 -2.90 -8.90
C PRO A 372 16.59 -4.22 -9.60
N SER A 373 17.81 -4.35 -10.15
CA SER A 373 18.27 -5.59 -10.78
C SER A 373 18.65 -6.68 -9.78
N LEU A 374 18.86 -6.31 -8.51
CA LEU A 374 19.31 -7.24 -7.48
C LEU A 374 18.15 -7.95 -6.78
N TYR A 375 16.89 -7.57 -6.96
CA TYR A 375 15.77 -8.23 -6.29
C TYR A 375 14.49 -8.18 -7.12
N GLY A 376 13.61 -9.15 -6.89
CA GLY A 376 12.25 -9.14 -7.41
C GLY A 376 11.23 -8.75 -6.35
N LEU A 377 9.97 -8.60 -6.77
CA LEU A 377 8.82 -8.54 -5.87
C LEU A 377 8.05 -9.83 -6.01
N GLY A 378 7.99 -10.59 -4.91
CA GLY A 378 7.18 -11.80 -4.83
C GLY A 378 5.76 -11.49 -4.37
N LEU A 379 4.85 -12.44 -4.63
CA LEU A 379 3.42 -12.30 -4.39
C LEU A 379 2.87 -13.36 -3.44
N ILE A 380 1.89 -12.95 -2.64
CA ILE A 380 1.02 -13.87 -1.90
C ILE A 380 -0.44 -13.59 -2.24
N ASP A 381 -1.34 -14.49 -1.84
CA ASP A 381 -2.79 -14.30 -1.90
C ASP A 381 -3.30 -14.04 -3.33
N LEU A 382 -3.21 -15.07 -4.18
CA LEU A 382 -3.50 -14.98 -5.62
C LEU A 382 -4.97 -15.26 -5.95
N GLU A 383 -5.86 -15.33 -4.95
CA GLU A 383 -7.24 -15.80 -5.09
C GLU A 383 -8.12 -14.92 -6.00
N THR A 384 -7.79 -13.62 -6.10
CA THR A 384 -8.54 -12.65 -6.91
C THR A 384 -8.08 -12.58 -8.36
N ALA A 385 -6.99 -13.28 -8.68
CA ALA A 385 -6.32 -13.22 -9.96
C ALA A 385 -7.17 -13.79 -11.11
N VAL A 386 -6.91 -13.29 -12.31
CA VAL A 386 -7.59 -13.64 -13.54
C VAL A 386 -6.59 -13.76 -14.67
N CYS A 387 -6.70 -14.85 -15.43
CA CYS A 387 -5.97 -15.06 -16.68
C CYS A 387 -6.87 -14.76 -17.89
N PHE A 388 -6.30 -14.14 -18.91
CA PHE A 388 -6.98 -13.75 -20.15
C PHE A 388 -6.61 -14.65 -21.32
N ASP A 389 -6.60 -15.95 -21.08
CA ASP A 389 -6.32 -16.91 -22.14
C ASP A 389 -7.44 -16.88 -23.19
N PRO A 390 -7.16 -16.64 -24.49
CA PRO A 390 -8.19 -16.65 -25.52
C PRO A 390 -8.93 -17.98 -25.62
N GLU A 391 -8.27 -19.08 -25.24
CA GLU A 391 -8.79 -20.44 -25.31
C GLU A 391 -9.62 -20.84 -24.09
N ILE A 392 -9.57 -20.06 -23.01
CA ILE A 392 -10.25 -20.37 -21.75
C ILE A 392 -11.36 -19.37 -21.50
N GLU A 393 -12.56 -19.86 -21.16
CA GLU A 393 -13.64 -18.98 -20.75
C GLU A 393 -13.23 -18.16 -19.52
N LEU A 394 -13.35 -16.83 -19.63
CA LEU A 394 -13.06 -15.90 -18.54
C LEU A 394 -13.99 -16.16 -17.34
N GLN A 395 -13.47 -16.91 -16.36
CA GLN A 395 -14.17 -17.21 -15.12
C GLN A 395 -14.50 -15.95 -14.32
N GLN A 396 -15.59 -16.01 -13.56
CA GLN A 396 -15.93 -14.95 -12.61
C GLN A 396 -14.91 -14.94 -11.48
N PRO A 397 -14.10 -13.89 -11.33
CA PRO A 397 -13.24 -13.80 -10.16
C PRO A 397 -14.02 -13.39 -8.92
N LEU A 398 -13.37 -13.52 -7.77
CA LEU A 398 -13.91 -13.05 -6.51
C LEU A 398 -14.27 -11.56 -6.61
N LEU A 399 -15.48 -11.22 -6.16
CA LEU A 399 -16.00 -9.86 -6.12
C LEU A 399 -15.58 -9.18 -4.83
N ALA A 400 -14.29 -8.89 -4.74
CA ALA A 400 -13.62 -8.29 -3.60
C ALA A 400 -12.45 -7.44 -4.08
N GLY A 401 -11.93 -6.63 -3.16
CA GLY A 401 -10.74 -5.82 -3.35
C GLY A 401 -10.52 -4.95 -2.12
N THR A 402 -9.27 -4.68 -1.81
CA THR A 402 -8.89 -3.84 -0.66
C THR A 402 -9.27 -2.39 -0.94
N PRO A 403 -10.12 -1.73 -0.13
CA PRO A 403 -10.76 -0.45 -0.50
C PRO A 403 -9.84 0.67 -0.98
N ALA A 404 -8.62 0.80 -0.42
CA ALA A 404 -7.65 1.82 -0.82
C ALA A 404 -6.95 1.55 -2.16
N TYR A 405 -7.03 0.32 -2.66
CA TYR A 405 -6.40 -0.15 -3.90
C TYR A 405 -7.41 -0.70 -4.90
N ALA A 406 -8.70 -0.64 -4.59
CA ALA A 406 -9.77 -1.21 -5.39
C ALA A 406 -10.66 -0.14 -6.04
N THR A 407 -11.08 -0.43 -7.26
CA THR A 407 -12.07 0.34 -8.03
C THR A 407 -13.46 -0.31 -7.96
N PRO A 408 -14.55 0.41 -8.34
CA PRO A 408 -15.90 -0.15 -8.36
C PRO A 408 -16.02 -1.44 -9.17
N ALA A 409 -15.25 -1.60 -10.26
CA ALA A 409 -15.26 -2.78 -11.11
C ALA A 409 -14.91 -4.09 -10.36
N HIS A 410 -14.25 -4.03 -9.21
CA HIS A 410 -13.97 -5.21 -8.39
C HIS A 410 -15.25 -5.86 -7.83
N LEU A 411 -16.31 -5.08 -7.68
CA LEU A 411 -17.51 -5.49 -6.97
C LEU A 411 -18.65 -5.96 -7.90
N PHE A 412 -18.45 -5.91 -9.22
CA PHE A 412 -19.48 -6.22 -10.21
C PHE A 412 -19.12 -7.47 -11.03
N PRO A 413 -20.11 -8.31 -11.37
CA PRO A 413 -19.84 -9.53 -12.14
C PRO A 413 -19.51 -9.25 -13.61
N ASN A 414 -18.86 -10.22 -14.24
CA ASN A 414 -18.34 -10.17 -15.60
C ASN A 414 -19.44 -9.89 -16.62
N ASP A 415 -20.65 -10.42 -16.43
CA ASP A 415 -21.79 -10.20 -17.33
C ASP A 415 -22.20 -8.72 -17.39
N ILE A 416 -22.19 -8.02 -16.25
CA ILE A 416 -22.46 -6.59 -16.16
C ILE A 416 -21.28 -5.79 -16.75
N LEU A 417 -20.05 -6.18 -16.41
CA LEU A 417 -18.86 -5.51 -16.92
C LEU A 417 -18.72 -5.65 -18.45
N ARG A 418 -19.01 -6.80 -19.04
CA ARG A 418 -19.02 -7.01 -20.51
C ARG A 418 -20.01 -6.08 -21.21
N LYS A 419 -21.20 -5.87 -20.62
CA LYS A 419 -22.21 -4.91 -21.15
C LYS A 419 -21.73 -3.46 -21.07
N LEU A 420 -20.94 -3.12 -20.05
CA LEU A 420 -20.43 -1.75 -19.83
C LEU A 420 -19.14 -1.47 -20.62
N TYR A 421 -18.28 -2.48 -20.79
CA TYR A 421 -16.98 -2.44 -21.43
C TYR A 421 -16.85 -3.53 -22.49
N PRO A 422 -17.64 -3.45 -23.58
CA PRO A 422 -17.56 -4.43 -24.66
C PRO A 422 -16.13 -4.49 -25.20
N GLU A 423 -15.63 -5.72 -25.39
CA GLU A 423 -14.30 -6.05 -25.94
C GLU A 423 -13.11 -5.51 -25.15
N GLN A 424 -13.29 -5.12 -23.88
CA GLN A 424 -12.25 -4.45 -23.08
C GLN A 424 -12.20 -4.92 -21.62
N ILE A 425 -12.85 -6.03 -21.29
CA ILE A 425 -12.89 -6.52 -19.91
C ILE A 425 -11.48 -6.88 -19.39
N ASP A 426 -10.64 -7.45 -20.26
CA ASP A 426 -9.20 -7.67 -20.03
C ASP A 426 -8.51 -6.39 -19.60
N ARG A 427 -8.70 -5.31 -20.37
CA ARG A 427 -8.13 -3.99 -20.10
C ARG A 427 -8.66 -3.41 -18.80
N VAL A 428 -9.94 -3.62 -18.48
CA VAL A 428 -10.51 -3.16 -17.19
C VAL A 428 -9.81 -3.84 -16.02
N PHE A 429 -9.52 -5.14 -16.11
CA PHE A 429 -8.84 -5.86 -15.03
C PHE A 429 -7.37 -5.46 -14.92
N TYR A 430 -6.64 -5.27 -16.03
CA TYR A 430 -5.29 -4.68 -15.93
C TYR A 430 -5.29 -3.30 -15.29
N MET A 431 -6.29 -2.46 -15.59
CA MET A 431 -6.38 -1.12 -15.01
C MET A 431 -6.73 -1.13 -13.52
N GLN A 432 -7.23 -2.25 -12.99
CA GLN A 432 -7.36 -2.45 -11.54
C GLN A 432 -5.99 -2.53 -10.88
N ASP A 433 -5.07 -3.30 -11.44
CA ASP A 433 -3.70 -3.40 -10.93
C ASP A 433 -2.94 -2.07 -11.12
N TRP A 434 -3.16 -1.36 -12.22
CA TRP A 434 -2.58 -0.02 -12.42
C TRP A 434 -3.09 0.97 -11.37
N TYR A 435 -4.38 0.92 -11.02
CA TYR A 435 -4.94 1.75 -9.95
C TYR A 435 -4.28 1.46 -8.60
N ALA A 436 -4.07 0.18 -8.29
CA ALA A 436 -3.35 -0.23 -7.09
C ALA A 436 -1.89 0.26 -7.09
N VAL A 437 -1.16 0.09 -8.21
CA VAL A 437 0.24 0.52 -8.37
C VAL A 437 0.41 2.02 -8.10
N ILE A 438 -0.53 2.87 -8.53
CA ILE A 438 -0.49 4.32 -8.21
C ILE A 438 -0.49 4.53 -6.69
N GLY A 439 -1.38 3.84 -5.98
CA GLY A 439 -1.47 3.90 -4.52
C GLY A 439 -0.20 3.36 -3.84
N ILE A 440 0.38 2.28 -4.37
CA ILE A 440 1.59 1.65 -3.84
C ILE A 440 2.80 2.56 -4.04
N ILE A 441 3.02 3.08 -5.25
CA ILE A 441 4.12 4.02 -5.55
C ILE A 441 4.02 5.26 -4.66
N PHE A 442 2.84 5.86 -4.54
CA PHE A 442 2.64 6.99 -3.64
C PHE A 442 2.97 6.63 -2.18
N HIS A 443 2.60 5.43 -1.73
CA HIS A 443 2.89 4.95 -0.39
C HIS A 443 4.40 4.74 -0.15
N VAL A 444 5.10 4.12 -1.10
CA VAL A 444 6.57 3.95 -1.05
C VAL A 444 7.28 5.29 -0.93
N ILE A 445 6.84 6.30 -1.69
CA ILE A 445 7.49 7.62 -1.72
C ILE A 445 7.18 8.44 -0.45
N THR A 446 5.95 8.37 0.05
CA THR A 446 5.46 9.33 1.04
C THR A 446 5.21 8.73 2.43
N GLY A 447 5.18 7.41 2.54
CA GLY A 447 4.74 6.68 3.74
C GLY A 447 3.23 6.79 3.99
N ARG A 448 2.45 7.37 3.06
CA ARG A 448 1.01 7.66 3.25
C ARG A 448 0.15 6.91 2.25
N VAL A 449 -1.08 6.59 2.65
CA VAL A 449 -2.07 5.96 1.76
C VAL A 449 -2.73 7.03 0.88
N LEU A 450 -2.77 6.81 -0.44
CA LEU A 450 -3.33 7.78 -1.40
C LEU A 450 -4.86 7.88 -1.32
N PHE A 451 -5.61 6.79 -1.43
CA PHE A 451 -7.06 6.83 -1.60
C PHE A 451 -7.86 6.51 -0.32
N THR A 452 -7.64 7.26 0.76
CA THR A 452 -8.33 7.07 2.05
C THR A 452 -9.78 7.54 2.08
N LYS A 453 -10.09 8.71 1.50
CA LYS A 453 -11.45 9.27 1.41
C LYS A 453 -12.27 8.45 0.42
N THR A 454 -11.67 8.17 -0.73
CA THR A 454 -12.28 7.39 -1.81
C THR A 454 -12.57 5.95 -1.38
N ALA A 455 -11.67 5.32 -0.61
CA ALA A 455 -11.89 3.99 -0.04
C ALA A 455 -13.17 3.88 0.80
N ARG A 456 -13.57 4.94 1.50
CA ARG A 456 -14.78 4.96 2.34
C ARG A 456 -16.07 4.80 1.54
N LEU A 457 -16.03 5.04 0.23
CA LEU A 457 -17.16 4.81 -0.65
C LEU A 457 -17.39 3.31 -0.90
N MET A 458 -16.36 2.45 -0.81
CA MET A 458 -16.48 1.03 -1.16
C MET A 458 -17.56 0.27 -0.36
N PRO A 459 -17.69 0.44 0.98
CA PRO A 459 -18.82 -0.10 1.73
C PRO A 459 -20.19 0.36 1.20
N GLU A 460 -20.34 1.64 0.83
CA GLU A 460 -21.59 2.18 0.26
C GLU A 460 -21.92 1.50 -1.08
N ILE A 461 -20.90 1.22 -1.91
CA ILE A 461 -21.08 0.49 -3.17
C ILE A 461 -21.62 -0.92 -2.92
N ILE A 462 -21.06 -1.61 -1.92
CA ILE A 462 -21.51 -2.95 -1.52
C ILE A 462 -22.97 -2.89 -1.05
N GLN A 463 -23.34 -1.90 -0.25
CA GLN A 463 -24.71 -1.72 0.24
C GLN A 463 -25.69 -1.44 -0.90
N ALA A 464 -25.37 -0.51 -1.80
CA ALA A 464 -26.18 -0.18 -2.95
C ALA A 464 -26.41 -1.40 -3.87
N LYS A 465 -25.36 -2.20 -4.09
CA LYS A 465 -25.43 -3.46 -4.83
C LYS A 465 -26.38 -4.46 -4.15
N ARG A 466 -26.28 -4.63 -2.83
CA ARG A 466 -27.14 -5.56 -2.07
C ARG A 466 -28.61 -5.14 -2.14
N HIS A 467 -28.90 -3.86 -1.98
CA HIS A 467 -30.26 -3.33 -2.08
C HIS A 467 -30.86 -3.57 -3.48
N ALA A 468 -30.07 -3.30 -4.53
CA ALA A 468 -30.50 -3.56 -5.89
C ALA A 468 -30.74 -5.03 -6.20
N SER A 469 -29.90 -5.93 -5.68
CA SER A 469 -30.10 -7.36 -5.82
C SER A 469 -31.40 -7.85 -5.20
N ARG A 470 -31.87 -7.20 -4.11
CA ARG A 470 -33.14 -7.53 -3.44
C ARG A 470 -34.34 -6.98 -4.20
N ASN A 471 -34.20 -5.85 -4.87
CA ASN A 471 -35.30 -5.13 -5.53
C ASN A 471 -35.27 -5.25 -7.06
N ASN A 472 -34.60 -6.27 -7.60
CA ASN A 472 -34.42 -6.49 -9.04
C ASN A 472 -33.94 -5.24 -9.82
N GLY A 473 -33.04 -4.46 -9.22
CA GLY A 473 -32.57 -3.18 -9.75
C GLY A 473 -31.57 -3.32 -10.90
N ASP A 474 -31.52 -2.32 -11.80
CA ASP A 474 -30.59 -2.31 -12.93
C ASP A 474 -29.13 -2.05 -12.46
N PHE A 475 -28.36 -3.13 -12.34
CA PHE A 475 -26.94 -3.09 -11.99
C PHE A 475 -26.10 -2.17 -12.91
N LYS A 476 -26.49 -1.99 -14.19
CA LYS A 476 -25.78 -1.05 -15.08
C LYS A 476 -25.99 0.39 -14.63
N LYS A 477 -27.23 0.77 -14.29
CA LYS A 477 -27.55 2.12 -13.81
C LYS A 477 -26.83 2.41 -12.50
N ILE A 478 -26.82 1.44 -11.59
CA ILE A 478 -26.14 1.54 -10.30
C ILE A 478 -24.63 1.70 -10.48
N TYR A 479 -24.01 0.86 -11.31
CA TYR A 479 -22.59 0.98 -11.61
C TYR A 479 -22.23 2.37 -12.12
N LYS A 480 -22.99 2.89 -13.10
CA LYS A 480 -22.74 4.21 -13.70
C LYS A 480 -22.77 5.32 -12.65
N ASN A 481 -23.78 5.35 -11.79
CA ASN A 481 -23.94 6.35 -10.74
C ASN A 481 -22.78 6.30 -9.73
N ILE A 482 -22.51 5.10 -9.22
CA ILE A 482 -21.44 4.86 -8.25
C ILE A 482 -20.07 5.18 -8.82
N SER A 483 -19.81 4.77 -10.06
CA SER A 483 -18.55 5.04 -10.75
C SER A 483 -18.31 6.56 -10.87
N GLY A 484 -19.35 7.35 -11.15
CA GLY A 484 -19.27 8.81 -11.16
C GLY A 484 -18.78 9.38 -9.82
N LYS A 485 -19.41 8.98 -8.71
CA LYS A 485 -19.03 9.43 -7.36
C LYS A 485 -17.61 9.00 -6.99
N PHE A 486 -17.29 7.73 -7.24
CA PHE A 486 -15.97 7.16 -6.95
C PHE A 486 -14.87 7.92 -7.67
N TRP A 487 -14.97 8.09 -8.99
CA TRP A 487 -13.91 8.74 -9.76
C TRP A 487 -13.82 10.25 -9.50
N ALA A 488 -14.92 10.90 -9.12
CA ALA A 488 -14.87 12.29 -8.66
C ALA A 488 -14.06 12.43 -7.36
N SER A 489 -14.33 11.56 -6.37
CA SER A 489 -13.55 11.51 -5.13
C SER A 489 -12.09 11.15 -5.40
N ALA A 490 -11.83 10.15 -6.25
CA ALA A 490 -10.48 9.71 -6.57
C ALA A 490 -9.63 10.83 -7.20
N ILE A 491 -10.21 11.60 -8.11
CA ILE A 491 -9.53 12.73 -8.75
C ILE A 491 -9.22 13.85 -7.77
N GLU A 492 -10.18 14.21 -6.93
CA GLU A 492 -10.01 15.27 -5.92
C GLU A 492 -8.91 14.87 -4.92
N GLU A 493 -9.00 13.64 -4.38
CA GLU A 493 -8.03 13.13 -3.42
C GLU A 493 -6.64 12.93 -4.03
N PHE A 494 -6.56 12.47 -5.29
CA PHE A 494 -5.30 12.37 -6.01
C PHE A 494 -4.61 13.73 -6.07
N LYS A 495 -5.31 14.76 -6.57
CA LYS A 495 -4.77 16.13 -6.69
C LYS A 495 -4.34 16.70 -5.35
N GLU A 496 -5.22 16.63 -4.36
CA GLU A 496 -4.96 17.17 -3.03
C GLU A 496 -3.68 16.59 -2.45
N LYS A 497 -3.54 15.25 -2.48
CA LYS A 497 -2.42 14.56 -1.86
C LYS A 497 -1.13 14.64 -2.66
N THR A 498 -1.18 14.63 -3.99
CA THR A 498 0.02 14.86 -4.80
C THR A 498 0.52 16.29 -4.64
N SER A 499 -0.38 17.29 -4.58
CA SER A 499 0.02 18.68 -4.31
C SER A 499 0.60 18.86 -2.91
N GLN A 500 0.04 18.21 -1.89
CA GLN A 500 0.61 18.21 -0.54
C GLN A 500 2.02 17.58 -0.45
N GLN A 501 2.41 16.76 -1.43
CA GLN A 501 3.69 16.05 -1.48
C GLN A 501 4.52 16.44 -2.71
N GLN A 502 4.18 17.55 -3.36
CA GLN A 502 4.73 17.95 -4.67
C GLN A 502 6.26 17.97 -4.67
N GLN A 503 6.88 18.61 -3.67
CA GLN A 503 8.33 18.70 -3.55
C GLN A 503 9.01 17.31 -3.54
N ARG A 504 8.45 16.32 -2.83
CA ARG A 504 9.03 14.96 -2.80
C ARG A 504 8.84 14.22 -4.11
N LEU A 505 7.68 14.40 -4.75
CA LEU A 505 7.34 13.71 -5.99
C LEU A 505 8.14 14.25 -7.18
N GLU A 506 8.30 15.57 -7.29
CA GLU A 506 9.06 16.22 -8.36
C GLU A 506 10.56 15.96 -8.24
N THR A 507 11.11 15.96 -7.02
CA THR A 507 12.56 15.70 -6.80
C THR A 507 12.96 14.24 -6.96
N LEU A 508 11.99 13.32 -7.02
CA LEU A 508 12.22 11.90 -7.24
C LEU A 508 12.06 11.55 -8.71
N GLU A 509 13.17 11.57 -9.43
CA GLU A 509 13.20 11.14 -10.84
C GLU A 509 13.62 9.68 -10.97
N VAL A 510 12.90 8.92 -11.79
CA VAL A 510 13.20 7.52 -12.11
C VAL A 510 13.56 7.34 -13.59
N PHE A 511 14.55 6.51 -13.87
CA PHE A 511 14.87 6.10 -15.24
C PHE A 511 14.11 4.83 -15.57
N LEU A 512 13.19 4.90 -16.53
CA LEU A 512 12.37 3.75 -16.90
C LEU A 512 13.17 2.78 -17.78
N PRO A 513 13.27 1.49 -17.41
CA PRO A 513 13.78 0.45 -18.31
C PRO A 513 13.01 0.42 -19.63
N ALA A 514 13.69 0.06 -20.72
CA ALA A 514 13.16 0.14 -22.08
C ALA A 514 11.83 -0.61 -22.27
N HIS A 515 11.66 -1.78 -21.64
CA HIS A 515 10.44 -2.57 -21.73
C HIS A 515 9.26 -1.96 -20.94
N ILE A 516 9.53 -1.28 -19.82
CA ILE A 516 8.51 -0.49 -19.08
C ILE A 516 8.12 0.74 -19.88
N LYS A 517 9.09 1.43 -20.48
CA LYS A 517 8.82 2.54 -21.39
C LYS A 517 7.91 2.10 -22.54
N ASN A 518 8.25 0.99 -23.18
CA ASN A 518 7.46 0.40 -24.27
C ASN A 518 6.02 0.05 -23.83
N LEU A 519 5.85 -0.49 -22.62
CA LEU A 519 4.52 -0.75 -22.04
C LEU A 519 3.67 0.54 -21.99
N PHE A 520 4.25 1.64 -21.51
CA PHE A 520 3.55 2.93 -21.42
C PHE A 520 3.33 3.59 -22.78
N GLU A 521 4.29 3.52 -23.68
CA GLU A 521 4.15 3.99 -25.06
C GLU A 521 3.02 3.26 -25.79
N LYS A 522 2.92 1.93 -25.67
CA LYS A 522 1.81 1.14 -26.23
C LYS A 522 0.46 1.54 -25.62
N ALA A 523 0.40 1.77 -24.31
CA ALA A 523 -0.81 2.22 -23.65
C ALA A 523 -1.27 3.60 -24.15
N ALA A 524 -0.33 4.54 -24.29
CA ALA A 524 -0.56 5.88 -24.83
C ALA A 524 -0.95 5.85 -26.31
N ALA A 525 -0.26 5.08 -27.15
CA ALA A 525 -0.57 4.92 -28.56
C ALA A 525 -1.98 4.35 -28.79
N ARG A 526 -2.40 3.35 -27.98
CA ARG A 526 -3.78 2.82 -28.04
C ARG A 526 -4.82 3.87 -27.68
N GLU A 527 -4.48 4.78 -26.77
CA GLU A 527 -5.35 5.89 -26.38
C GLU A 527 -5.42 6.97 -27.46
N GLN A 528 -4.29 7.31 -28.07
CA GLN A 528 -4.20 8.23 -29.20
C GLN A 528 -5.02 7.71 -30.38
N GLN A 529 -4.91 6.42 -30.72
CA GLN A 529 -5.70 5.80 -31.78
C GLN A 529 -7.22 5.87 -31.51
N ARG A 530 -7.64 5.78 -30.24
CA ARG A 530 -9.05 5.95 -29.85
C ARG A 530 -9.52 7.39 -30.01
N ALA A 531 -8.71 8.35 -29.59
CA ALA A 531 -8.99 9.77 -29.80
C ALA A 531 -9.11 10.08 -31.30
N HIS A 532 -8.18 9.58 -32.10
CA HIS A 532 -8.18 9.71 -33.55
C HIS A 532 -9.45 9.13 -34.21
N LYS A 533 -9.83 7.91 -33.82
CA LYS A 533 -11.08 7.27 -34.29
C LYS A 533 -12.32 8.06 -33.87
N ALA A 534 -12.33 8.63 -32.66
CA ALA A 534 -13.43 9.47 -32.18
C ALA A 534 -13.55 10.77 -33.00
N ILE A 535 -12.44 11.44 -33.31
CA ILE A 535 -12.42 12.63 -34.20
C ILE A 535 -13.01 12.25 -35.57
N LYS A 536 -12.54 11.16 -36.19
CA LYS A 536 -13.08 10.67 -37.46
C LYS A 536 -14.58 10.40 -37.39
N SER A 537 -15.08 9.85 -36.27
CA SER A 537 -16.50 9.59 -36.08
C SER A 537 -17.32 10.88 -35.98
N TRP A 538 -16.83 11.91 -35.28
CA TRP A 538 -17.52 13.20 -35.17
C TRP A 538 -17.58 13.92 -36.51
N LEU A 539 -16.45 13.95 -37.25
CA LEU A 539 -16.37 14.54 -38.59
C LEU A 539 -17.26 13.85 -39.64
N LYS A 540 -17.61 12.57 -39.43
CA LYS A 540 -18.56 11.85 -40.29
C LYS A 540 -20.02 12.18 -39.98
N LYS A 541 -20.34 12.51 -38.73
CA LYS A 541 -21.71 12.73 -38.25
C LYS A 541 -22.22 14.14 -38.48
N ASP A 542 -21.33 15.14 -38.47
CA ASP A 542 -21.69 16.54 -38.68
C ASP A 542 -21.39 16.96 -40.12
N GLU A 543 -22.42 17.37 -40.87
CA GLU A 543 -22.30 17.71 -42.29
C GLU A 543 -21.44 18.95 -42.57
N VAL A 544 -21.47 19.93 -41.66
CA VAL A 544 -20.70 21.18 -41.77
C VAL A 544 -19.22 20.86 -41.55
N LEU A 545 -18.90 20.15 -40.47
CA LEU A 545 -17.53 19.76 -40.14
C LEU A 545 -16.93 18.77 -41.14
N ARG A 546 -17.76 17.95 -41.80
CA ARG A 546 -17.33 17.04 -42.87
C ARG A 546 -16.60 17.76 -44.00
N ARG A 547 -17.03 18.99 -44.33
CA ARG A 547 -16.37 19.84 -45.36
C ARG A 547 -14.95 20.23 -44.97
N TYR A 548 -14.69 20.35 -43.67
CA TYR A 548 -13.38 20.72 -43.11
C TYR A 548 -12.56 19.50 -42.66
N ARG A 549 -12.95 18.27 -43.05
CA ARG A 549 -12.34 17.04 -42.53
C ARG A 549 -10.82 17.00 -42.67
N LYS A 550 -10.26 17.32 -43.85
CA LYS A 550 -8.80 17.27 -44.07
C LYS A 550 -8.08 18.29 -43.17
N ALA A 551 -8.62 19.51 -43.07
CA ALA A 551 -8.08 20.57 -42.24
C ALA A 551 -8.14 20.22 -40.74
N LEU A 552 -9.30 19.79 -40.24
CA LEU A 552 -9.49 19.43 -38.83
C LEU A 552 -8.73 18.16 -38.41
N MET A 553 -8.50 17.22 -39.34
CA MET A 553 -7.66 16.04 -39.06
C MET A 553 -6.18 16.41 -38.92
N GLY A 554 -5.68 17.39 -39.67
CA GLY A 554 -4.29 17.87 -39.60
C GLY A 554 -4.04 19.01 -38.60
N ALA A 555 -5.09 19.66 -38.11
CA ALA A 555 -4.97 20.80 -37.20
C ALA A 555 -4.48 20.40 -35.80
N SER A 556 -3.76 21.33 -35.18
CA SER A 556 -3.43 21.30 -33.75
C SER A 556 -4.65 21.66 -32.89
N TYR A 557 -4.60 21.33 -31.61
CA TYR A 557 -5.57 21.76 -30.61
C TYR A 557 -5.78 23.27 -30.65
N ALA A 558 -4.69 24.05 -30.65
CA ALA A 558 -4.76 25.51 -30.64
C ALA A 558 -5.58 26.05 -31.82
N VAL A 559 -5.37 25.50 -33.03
CA VAL A 559 -6.13 25.89 -34.23
C VAL A 559 -7.61 25.52 -34.10
N VAL A 560 -7.93 24.32 -33.60
CA VAL A 560 -9.33 23.91 -33.42
C VAL A 560 -10.03 24.71 -32.32
N ALA A 561 -9.33 25.02 -31.23
CA ALA A 561 -9.85 25.85 -30.14
C ALA A 561 -10.13 27.29 -30.60
N HIS A 562 -9.20 27.89 -31.34
CA HIS A 562 -9.40 29.21 -31.94
C HIS A 562 -10.60 29.23 -32.89
N ASN A 563 -10.74 28.21 -33.75
CA ASN A 563 -11.90 28.09 -34.63
C ASN A 563 -13.21 27.94 -33.86
N LEU A 564 -13.21 27.19 -32.75
CA LEU A 564 -14.39 27.06 -31.89
C LEU A 564 -14.83 28.41 -31.31
N GLU A 565 -13.89 29.21 -30.80
CA GLU A 565 -14.17 30.57 -30.29
C GLU A 565 -14.72 31.47 -31.39
N LYS A 566 -14.08 31.49 -32.57
CA LYS A 566 -14.52 32.27 -33.72
C LYS A 566 -15.92 31.88 -34.19
N TRP A 567 -16.21 30.58 -34.28
CA TRP A 567 -17.50 30.08 -34.76
C TRP A 567 -18.62 30.33 -33.75
N ARG A 568 -18.28 30.33 -32.45
CA ARG A 568 -19.19 30.72 -31.37
C ARG A 568 -19.49 32.24 -31.43
N ALA A 569 -18.46 33.07 -31.60
CA ALA A 569 -18.61 34.53 -31.69
C ALA A 569 -19.45 34.97 -32.90
N ASN A 570 -19.38 34.23 -34.02
CA ASN A 570 -20.12 34.56 -35.23
C ASN A 570 -21.64 34.32 -35.13
N GLY A 571 -22.14 33.61 -34.11
CA GLY A 571 -23.58 33.38 -33.86
C GLY A 571 -24.37 32.59 -34.91
N ARG A 572 -23.77 32.27 -36.06
CA ARG A 572 -24.41 31.61 -37.21
C ARG A 572 -24.23 30.08 -37.23
N THR A 573 -23.51 29.53 -36.25
CA THR A 573 -23.20 28.09 -36.16
C THR A 573 -24.18 27.42 -35.21
N SER A 574 -24.72 26.26 -35.60
CA SER A 574 -25.61 25.50 -34.72
C SER A 574 -24.90 25.02 -33.44
N ASP A 575 -25.64 24.94 -32.34
CA ASP A 575 -25.14 24.41 -31.07
C ASP A 575 -24.64 22.96 -31.20
N ALA A 576 -25.28 22.16 -32.05
CA ALA A 576 -24.85 20.79 -32.34
C ALA A 576 -23.45 20.74 -32.97
N THR A 577 -23.18 21.64 -33.91
CA THR A 577 -21.87 21.77 -34.57
C THR A 577 -20.81 22.33 -33.63
N LEU A 578 -21.14 23.33 -32.81
CA LEU A 578 -20.26 23.83 -31.76
C LEU A 578 -19.93 22.74 -30.73
N HIS A 579 -20.92 21.93 -30.35
CA HIS A 579 -20.71 20.78 -29.48
C HIS A 579 -19.75 19.77 -30.12
N ALA A 580 -19.97 19.39 -31.38
CA ALA A 580 -19.11 18.46 -32.10
C ALA A 580 -17.67 19.00 -32.22
N LEU A 581 -17.50 20.28 -32.55
CA LEU A 581 -16.19 20.94 -32.65
C LEU A 581 -15.48 20.99 -31.29
N SER A 582 -16.20 21.26 -30.19
CA SER A 582 -15.65 21.19 -28.84
C SER A 582 -15.17 19.78 -28.46
N ARG A 583 -15.87 18.72 -28.94
CA ARG A 583 -15.44 17.33 -28.74
C ARG A 583 -14.17 17.05 -29.52
N ILE A 584 -14.08 17.52 -30.76
CA ILE A 584 -12.87 17.37 -31.59
C ILE A 584 -11.68 18.10 -30.95
N ALA A 585 -11.85 19.35 -30.51
CA ALA A 585 -10.80 20.11 -29.82
C ALA A 585 -10.22 19.31 -28.62
N ARG A 586 -11.08 18.69 -27.82
CA ARG A 586 -10.65 17.86 -26.68
C ARG A 586 -9.87 16.62 -27.10
N TYR A 587 -10.31 15.93 -28.14
CA TYR A 587 -9.56 14.78 -28.63
C TYR A 587 -8.22 15.20 -29.25
N LYS A 588 -8.15 16.37 -29.88
CA LYS A 588 -6.90 16.97 -30.37
C LYS A 588 -5.94 17.31 -29.25
N PHE A 589 -6.42 17.99 -28.22
CA PHE A 589 -5.65 18.24 -27.01
C PHE A 589 -5.07 16.93 -26.46
N ARG A 590 -5.89 15.88 -26.41
CA ARG A 590 -5.46 14.57 -25.91
C ARG A 590 -4.41 13.90 -26.80
N GLU A 591 -4.55 13.97 -28.13
CA GLU A 591 -3.53 13.46 -29.05
C GLU A 591 -2.17 14.15 -28.83
N GLU A 592 -2.17 15.48 -28.64
CA GLU A 592 -0.96 16.27 -28.38
C GLU A 592 -0.37 15.99 -27.01
N TYR A 593 -1.20 15.98 -25.96
CA TYR A 593 -0.77 15.66 -24.59
C TYR A 593 -0.11 14.28 -24.53
N LEU A 594 -0.69 13.25 -25.17
CA LEU A 594 -0.09 11.91 -25.22
C LEU A 594 1.23 11.90 -25.99
N SER A 595 1.34 12.67 -27.07
CA SER A 595 2.59 12.78 -27.84
C SER A 595 3.70 13.42 -27.01
N ASN A 596 3.39 14.48 -26.24
CA ASN A 596 4.34 15.11 -25.33
C ASN A 596 4.70 14.18 -24.17
N SER A 597 3.70 13.51 -23.58
CA SER A 597 3.93 12.54 -22.51
C SER A 597 4.87 11.41 -22.94
N ILE A 598 4.74 10.89 -24.17
CA ILE A 598 5.65 9.88 -24.70
C ILE A 598 7.09 10.40 -24.80
N ARG A 599 7.27 11.67 -25.19
CA ARG A 599 8.60 12.28 -25.22
C ARG A 599 9.19 12.40 -23.83
N GLU A 600 8.40 12.83 -22.85
CA GLU A 600 8.81 12.96 -21.44
C GLU A 600 9.23 11.62 -20.82
N LEU A 601 8.66 10.50 -21.24
CA LEU A 601 9.09 9.15 -20.82
C LEU A 601 10.51 8.75 -21.31
N SER A 602 11.16 9.56 -22.16
CA SER A 602 12.49 9.24 -22.72
C SER A 602 13.66 9.67 -21.83
N GLY A 603 13.42 10.55 -20.85
CA GLY A 603 14.44 11.03 -19.91
C GLY A 603 14.22 10.51 -18.47
N PRO A 604 14.85 11.15 -17.48
CA PRO A 604 14.45 11.03 -16.08
C PRO A 604 12.99 11.42 -15.94
N VAL A 605 12.18 10.56 -15.32
CA VAL A 605 10.74 10.76 -15.19
C VAL A 605 10.43 11.14 -13.74
N PRO A 606 9.97 12.38 -13.47
CA PRO A 606 9.49 12.77 -12.15
C PRO A 606 8.32 11.91 -11.68
N ALA A 607 8.26 11.60 -10.39
CA ALA A 607 7.26 10.69 -9.86
C ALA A 607 5.83 11.26 -9.90
N ASP A 608 5.67 12.59 -9.79
CA ASP A 608 4.38 13.26 -9.96
C ASP A 608 3.84 13.10 -11.38
N PHE A 609 4.70 13.26 -12.39
CA PHE A 609 4.37 13.01 -13.78
C PHE A 609 4.03 11.53 -14.00
N LEU A 610 4.85 10.61 -13.49
CA LEU A 610 4.60 9.17 -13.61
C LEU A 610 3.25 8.75 -13.00
N LEU A 611 2.94 9.22 -11.79
CA LEU A 611 1.67 8.93 -11.13
C LEU A 611 0.49 9.49 -11.93
N SER A 612 0.59 10.75 -12.39
CA SER A 612 -0.44 11.39 -13.21
C SER A 612 -0.62 10.67 -14.55
N PHE A 613 0.50 10.22 -15.14
CA PHE A 613 0.54 9.43 -16.36
C PHE A 613 -0.30 8.15 -16.16
N ILE A 614 0.02 7.33 -15.16
CA ILE A 614 -0.68 6.07 -14.94
C ILE A 614 -2.16 6.34 -14.57
N PHE A 615 -2.43 7.33 -13.72
CA PHE A 615 -3.77 7.66 -13.23
C PHE A 615 -4.73 8.04 -14.35
N ASP A 616 -4.32 8.92 -15.26
CA ASP A 616 -5.15 9.33 -16.40
C ASP A 616 -5.54 8.12 -17.27
N ARG A 617 -4.61 7.19 -17.51
CA ARG A 617 -4.84 5.98 -18.33
C ARG A 617 -5.86 5.05 -17.69
N VAL A 618 -5.76 4.88 -16.36
CA VAL A 618 -6.75 4.17 -15.54
C VAL A 618 -8.10 4.86 -15.63
N PHE A 619 -8.17 6.14 -15.28
CA PHE A 619 -9.41 6.92 -15.26
C PHE A 619 -10.14 6.86 -16.60
N TYR A 620 -9.45 7.13 -17.71
CA TYR A 620 -10.11 7.14 -19.01
C TYR A 620 -10.51 5.77 -19.54
N THR A 621 -9.87 4.70 -19.05
CA THR A 621 -10.30 3.35 -19.38
C THR A 621 -11.55 2.96 -18.58
N MET A 622 -11.54 3.28 -17.28
CA MET A 622 -12.52 2.77 -16.32
C MET A 622 -13.70 3.70 -16.07
N TYR A 623 -13.62 4.98 -16.42
CA TYR A 623 -14.72 5.93 -16.34
C TYR A 623 -15.17 6.40 -17.72
N ARG A 624 -16.48 6.36 -17.98
CA ARG A 624 -17.06 6.99 -19.18
C ARG A 624 -17.81 8.25 -18.78
N ARG A 625 -17.40 9.40 -19.32
CA ARG A 625 -18.01 10.71 -19.04
C ARG A 625 -19.52 10.77 -19.28
N ARG A 626 -20.07 9.94 -20.16
CA ARG A 626 -21.53 9.82 -20.38
C ARG A 626 -22.31 9.25 -19.19
N TRP A 627 -21.64 8.85 -18.11
CA TRP A 627 -22.25 8.23 -16.94
C TRP A 627 -22.64 9.21 -15.83
N SER A 628 -22.05 10.41 -15.77
CA SER A 628 -22.45 11.44 -14.82
C SER A 628 -22.55 12.81 -15.50
N PRO A 629 -23.62 13.58 -15.24
CA PRO A 629 -23.73 14.98 -15.66
C PRO A 629 -22.78 15.90 -14.86
N SER A 630 -22.47 15.57 -13.60
CA SER A 630 -21.46 16.27 -12.81
C SER A 630 -20.06 15.79 -13.21
N GLN A 631 -19.26 16.70 -13.75
CA GLN A 631 -17.97 16.39 -14.35
C GLN A 631 -16.85 16.40 -13.31
N PRO A 632 -16.11 15.29 -13.11
CA PRO A 632 -14.86 15.38 -12.38
C PRO A 632 -13.79 16.09 -13.24
N ARG A 633 -13.10 17.07 -12.66
CA ARG A 633 -12.08 17.91 -13.33
C ARG A 633 -10.72 17.21 -13.34
N LEU A 634 -10.16 16.96 -14.52
CA LEU A 634 -8.98 16.11 -14.80
C LEU A 634 -7.70 16.55 -14.05
N VAL A 635 -6.76 15.61 -13.87
CA VAL A 635 -5.54 15.79 -13.06
C VAL A 635 -4.51 16.69 -13.76
N SER A 636 -4.13 16.41 -15.00
CA SER A 636 -3.03 17.12 -15.66
C SER A 636 -3.36 18.60 -15.97
N PRO A 637 -2.48 19.58 -15.64
CA PRO A 637 -2.74 21.01 -15.83
C PRO A 637 -3.17 21.39 -17.25
N GLY A 638 -2.57 20.79 -18.27
CA GLY A 638 -2.96 21.01 -19.67
C GLY A 638 -4.40 20.55 -19.97
N LEU A 639 -4.85 19.44 -19.38
CA LEU A 639 -6.21 18.91 -19.55
C LEU A 639 -7.28 19.77 -18.85
N GLN A 640 -6.90 20.48 -17.78
CA GLN A 640 -7.77 21.39 -17.06
C GLN A 640 -8.08 22.65 -17.88
N ASN A 641 -7.11 23.19 -18.61
CA ASN A 641 -7.29 24.36 -19.49
C ASN A 641 -8.26 24.06 -20.64
N ALA A 642 -8.20 22.87 -21.24
CA ALA A 642 -9.18 22.39 -22.23
C ALA A 642 -10.57 22.11 -21.62
N GLN A 643 -10.68 22.00 -20.30
CA GLN A 643 -11.93 21.77 -19.56
C GLN A 643 -12.59 23.07 -19.11
N ALA A 644 -11.81 24.12 -18.80
CA ALA A 644 -12.31 25.46 -18.46
C ALA A 644 -13.11 26.09 -19.60
N ALA A 645 -12.70 25.90 -20.87
CA ALA A 645 -13.41 26.37 -22.07
C ALA A 645 -14.82 25.79 -22.29
N HIS A 646 -15.27 24.85 -21.43
CA HIS A 646 -16.59 24.22 -21.44
C HIS A 646 -17.40 24.49 -20.16
N ASN A 647 -16.80 24.98 -19.07
CA ASN A 647 -17.60 25.32 -17.89
C ASN A 647 -18.18 26.74 -17.98
N SER A 648 -17.73 27.51 -18.98
CA SER A 648 -18.31 28.78 -19.43
C SER A 648 -19.31 28.59 -20.60
N SER A 649 -19.84 27.38 -20.79
CA SER A 649 -20.88 27.05 -21.78
C SER A 649 -22.08 26.36 -21.15
#